data_AF-A0A1V5W2I4-F1
#
_entry.id   AF-A0A1V5W2I4-F1
#
_cell.length_a   1.000
_cell.length_b   1.000
_cell.length_c   1.000
_cell.angle_alpha   90.00
_cell.angle_beta   90.00
_cell.angle_gamma   90.00
#
_symmetry.space_group_name_H-M   'P 1'
#
loop_
_entity.id
_entity.type
_entity.pdbx_description
1 polymer ?
#
loop_
_entity_poly.entity_id
_entity_poly.type
_entity_poly.pdbx_seq_one_letter_code
_entity_poly.pdbx_strand_id
1 'polypeptide(L)'
;MPVTRRNFLKLSGATAAGAFLGGTSFLTGCGSTSVDKLKGAKESTTICPYCGVGCGLIVSTRGGKIINIEGDPDHPINQGSLCAKGNAIYQIAINPIKRRLDKVQYRRPGGDKWEEISWDQAIKMIARRVKDTRDKTFIEKDNNGVTVNRASGLFSLGGAALDNEECYLVSKFARLLGITYLEHQARLCHSSTVAGLAATFGRGIMTNHWIDIKNADVILVMGSNPAENHPISFRWIQKARDNGAKLIVVDPRFTRSASLADLYGSIRPGTDLAFLGGIINYILQNDRIQRDYVVEYTNAAYLVHEGYSFKDGLFSGYDAAKRSYDRSTWTYQLDEKGIPKQDKSLKDKRCVYQLMKEHYSRYTPEVVEKITGCPKETFLEIADLFTSTHKPDKVATILYAMGTTQHTVGTQNIRAYGIIQLLLGNVGLAGGGINAMRGESNVQGSTDAALLWHILPGYNPVPEAAKHKNLEEYFKAVVPKSNDPMSINWWQHRPKYVISMLKAWFGDAATKDNDFCFDWLPKAEKPTPHIVLFEDMYAGKLKGGFLWGTNTVVGGPNSAKEAKALEKLDWLVAIDLWETDTSIYWKENYKNVKTEVFLLPAASSVEKEGSITNSGRWAQWRYKAMNPPGDAKSDLEIVDLIFNEVRQLYKKENGKFPDPIVKANWNYTHEGHHEPDPELVAREINGYDWKSKKQLDSFMDLKDDGTTACGNWIYGGSFTEKGNLMKRRGLDEGPGNTGLYPEWAWAWPLNRRIAYNRAAVNRKGEPWDPKRWFIKWTGSQWKGDVVDGGAKFGPEAKNPFIMNSEGVGKLFSNSVVDGPLTEHYEPMESPFVNILNSQKVNPASLILDSVKSEFGNPSQFPYVGTSYRLVEHWQAGAMTRNLPWLNELVPDMFCEISPSLAKKKNIKTGDMVKIKSQRGNIKARALVTERIQPWTTGGKEIEMVGMVWHFGHGCAASGDSCNILTPHIGDANTMIPEYKAFLVDIEKA
;
A
#
# COMPACT_ATOMS: atom_id res chain seq x y z
N MET A 1 -15.77 68.39 25.67
CA MET A 1 -17.11 67.77 25.49
C MET A 1 -16.91 66.28 25.20
N PRO A 2 -17.62 65.35 25.86
CA PRO A 2 -17.47 63.93 25.54
C PRO A 2 -18.24 63.63 24.25
N VAL A 3 -17.58 62.97 23.30
CA VAL A 3 -18.20 62.54 22.04
C VAL A 3 -19.16 61.41 22.36
N THR A 4 -20.46 61.62 22.15
CA THR A 4 -21.47 60.58 22.36
C THR A 4 -21.41 59.52 21.26
N ARG A 5 -21.83 58.29 21.58
CA ARG A 5 -21.84 57.11 20.68
C ARG A 5 -22.56 57.38 19.34
N ARG A 6 -23.51 58.32 19.32
CA ARG A 6 -24.25 58.76 18.13
C ARG A 6 -23.44 59.72 17.23
N ASN A 7 -22.54 60.52 17.80
CA ASN A 7 -21.62 61.37 17.05
C ASN A 7 -20.43 60.58 16.50
N PHE A 8 -19.97 59.54 17.22
CA PHE A 8 -18.97 58.61 16.69
C PHE A 8 -19.50 57.84 15.46
N LEU A 9 -20.74 57.37 15.48
CA LEU A 9 -21.35 56.68 14.33
C LEU A 9 -21.59 57.62 13.13
N LYS A 10 -21.88 58.91 13.36
CA LYS A 10 -21.98 59.90 12.27
C LYS A 10 -20.61 60.26 11.67
N LEU A 11 -19.55 60.38 12.48
CA LEU A 11 -18.20 60.56 11.96
C LEU A 11 -17.69 59.31 11.23
N SER A 12 -17.95 58.12 11.77
CA SER A 12 -17.59 56.84 11.16
C SER A 12 -18.33 56.59 9.84
N GLY A 13 -19.60 57.01 9.76
CA GLY A 13 -20.39 56.93 8.54
C GLY A 13 -19.92 57.89 7.44
N ALA A 14 -19.42 59.09 7.81
CA ALA A 14 -18.88 60.04 6.85
C ALA A 14 -17.48 59.66 6.35
N THR A 15 -16.64 59.03 7.18
CA THR A 15 -15.33 58.50 6.73
C THR A 15 -15.46 57.20 5.94
N ALA A 16 -16.47 56.37 6.24
CA ALA A 16 -16.75 55.15 5.47
C ALA A 16 -17.39 55.46 4.10
N ALA A 17 -18.25 56.47 3.99
CA ALA A 17 -18.87 56.84 2.70
C ALA A 17 -17.90 57.60 1.77
N GLY A 18 -16.95 58.37 2.30
CA GLY A 18 -15.92 59.05 1.50
C GLY A 18 -14.82 58.10 0.99
N ALA A 19 -14.48 57.05 1.74
CA ALA A 19 -13.52 56.04 1.30
C ALA A 19 -14.12 55.02 0.30
N PHE A 20 -15.44 54.80 0.35
CA PHE A 20 -16.14 53.91 -0.60
C PHE A 20 -16.56 54.58 -1.92
N LEU A 21 -16.48 55.91 -2.05
CA LEU A 21 -16.82 56.63 -3.29
C LEU A 21 -15.63 57.31 -3.98
N GLY A 22 -14.44 57.31 -3.38
CA GLY A 22 -13.20 57.86 -3.97
C GLY A 22 -12.14 56.81 -4.35
N GLY A 23 -12.27 55.56 -3.88
CA GLY A 23 -11.33 54.46 -4.18
C GLY A 23 -11.66 53.66 -5.44
N THR A 24 -12.82 53.88 -6.04
CA THR A 24 -13.30 53.11 -7.22
C THR A 24 -13.06 53.82 -8.56
N SER A 25 -12.39 54.98 -8.57
CA SER A 25 -12.23 55.80 -9.79
C SER A 25 -10.78 56.10 -10.20
N PHE A 26 -9.78 55.48 -9.55
CA PHE A 26 -8.37 55.53 -9.97
C PHE A 26 -7.80 54.18 -10.44
N LEU A 27 -8.65 53.15 -10.60
CA LEU A 27 -8.30 51.88 -11.26
C LEU A 27 -9.10 51.61 -12.54
N THR A 28 -9.96 52.54 -12.96
CA THR A 28 -10.60 52.54 -14.28
C THR A 28 -9.75 53.34 -15.26
N GLY A 29 -8.60 52.77 -15.64
CA GLY A 29 -7.65 53.42 -16.54
C GLY A 29 -6.55 52.52 -17.10
N CYS A 30 -6.57 51.23 -16.80
CA CYS A 30 -5.83 50.23 -17.56
C CYS A 30 -6.78 49.06 -17.76
N GLY A 31 -7.47 49.02 -18.89
CA GLY A 31 -8.17 47.82 -19.31
C GLY A 31 -7.14 46.73 -19.55
N SER A 32 -6.77 45.99 -18.50
CA SER A 32 -6.21 44.66 -18.69
C SER A 32 -7.37 43.84 -19.24
N THR A 33 -7.47 43.76 -20.56
CA THR A 33 -8.07 42.56 -21.16
C THR A 33 -7.33 41.40 -20.50
N SER A 34 -7.98 40.68 -19.59
CA SER A 34 -7.41 39.44 -19.08
C SER A 34 -7.26 38.56 -20.32
N VAL A 35 -6.04 38.49 -20.86
CA VAL A 35 -5.74 37.55 -21.92
C VAL A 35 -6.02 36.20 -21.29
N ASP A 36 -7.10 35.56 -21.71
CA ASP A 36 -7.38 34.18 -21.34
C ASP A 36 -6.19 33.36 -21.82
N LYS A 37 -5.30 33.03 -20.88
CA LYS A 37 -4.05 32.31 -21.15
C LYS A 37 -4.35 30.93 -21.73
N LEU A 38 -5.55 30.39 -21.51
CA LEU A 38 -5.99 29.09 -21.99
C LEU A 38 -6.71 29.15 -23.35
N LYS A 39 -7.04 30.34 -23.88
CA LYS A 39 -7.73 30.49 -25.17
C LYS A 39 -7.05 29.69 -26.29
N GLY A 40 -7.73 28.72 -26.88
CA GLY A 40 -7.17 27.86 -27.93
C GLY A 40 -6.18 26.79 -27.44
N ALA A 41 -6.17 26.48 -26.14
CA ALA A 41 -5.51 25.29 -25.62
C ALA A 41 -6.39 24.05 -25.79
N LYS A 42 -5.77 22.88 -26.00
CA LYS A 42 -6.43 21.57 -25.91
C LYS A 42 -6.32 21.08 -24.47
N GLU A 43 -7.44 20.65 -23.91
CA GLU A 43 -7.49 20.07 -22.58
C GLU A 43 -7.49 18.54 -22.62
N SER A 44 -6.88 17.92 -21.62
CA SER A 44 -6.88 16.48 -21.42
C SER A 44 -6.94 16.20 -19.92
N THR A 45 -7.63 15.14 -19.53
CA THR A 45 -7.72 14.75 -18.12
C THR A 45 -6.64 13.72 -17.78
N THR A 46 -6.11 13.80 -16.57
CA THR A 46 -5.17 12.82 -16.05
C THR A 46 -5.36 12.66 -14.54
N ILE A 47 -4.62 11.75 -13.91
CA ILE A 47 -4.69 11.47 -12.48
C ILE A 47 -3.31 11.72 -11.84
N CYS A 48 -3.32 12.38 -10.69
CA CYS A 48 -2.11 12.70 -9.92
C CYS A 48 -1.24 11.46 -9.66
N PRO A 49 0.07 11.49 -9.98
CA PRO A 49 0.95 10.32 -9.91
C PRO A 49 1.54 10.05 -8.52
N TYR A 50 1.24 10.88 -7.51
CA TYR A 50 1.87 10.80 -6.19
C TYR A 50 1.17 9.77 -5.28
N CYS A 51 0.30 10.21 -4.37
CA CYS A 51 -0.29 9.35 -3.36
C CYS A 51 -1.56 8.62 -3.84
N GLY A 52 -1.98 7.59 -3.11
CA GLY A 52 -3.16 6.76 -3.40
C GLY A 52 -4.53 7.44 -3.29
N VAL A 53 -4.60 8.78 -3.18
CA VAL A 53 -5.88 9.52 -3.24
C VAL A 53 -6.48 9.43 -4.65
N GLY A 54 -5.67 9.63 -5.69
CA GLY A 54 -6.12 9.62 -7.08
C GLY A 54 -6.90 10.88 -7.47
N CYS A 55 -6.37 12.06 -7.19
CA CYS A 55 -6.96 13.34 -7.59
C CYS A 55 -6.97 13.50 -9.11
N GLY A 56 -8.08 13.97 -9.68
CA GLY A 56 -8.19 14.33 -11.08
C GLY A 56 -7.52 15.67 -11.39
N LEU A 57 -6.95 15.75 -12.60
CA LEU A 57 -6.21 16.90 -13.11
C LEU A 57 -6.71 17.24 -14.53
N ILE A 58 -6.68 18.53 -14.86
CA ILE A 58 -6.79 19.03 -16.23
C ILE A 58 -5.42 19.53 -16.68
N VAL A 59 -5.00 19.10 -17.86
CA VAL A 59 -3.75 19.54 -18.50
C VAL A 59 -4.11 20.31 -19.77
N SER A 60 -3.75 21.58 -19.81
CA SER A 60 -3.98 22.45 -20.97
C SER A 60 -2.71 22.54 -21.81
N THR A 61 -2.83 22.28 -23.11
CA THR A 61 -1.70 22.26 -24.07
C THR A 61 -1.91 23.20 -25.25
N ARG A 62 -0.84 23.83 -25.74
CA ARG A 62 -0.86 24.63 -26.98
C ARG A 62 0.42 24.36 -27.76
N GLY A 63 0.30 24.08 -29.06
CA GLY A 63 1.45 23.75 -29.91
C GLY A 63 2.26 22.55 -29.40
N GLY A 64 1.58 21.56 -28.80
CA GLY A 64 2.22 20.35 -28.25
C GLY A 64 2.94 20.54 -26.90
N LYS A 65 2.87 21.72 -26.28
CA LYS A 65 3.48 22.02 -24.97
C LYS A 65 2.42 22.26 -23.92
N ILE A 66 2.67 21.81 -22.69
CA ILE A 66 1.84 22.12 -21.54
C ILE A 66 1.98 23.60 -21.19
N ILE A 67 0.86 24.28 -20.97
CA ILE A 67 0.84 25.68 -20.51
C ILE A 67 0.22 25.83 -19.12
N ASN A 68 -0.61 24.87 -18.70
CA ASN A 68 -1.23 24.84 -17.37
C ASN A 68 -1.51 23.39 -16.93
N ILE A 69 -1.43 23.15 -15.63
CA ILE A 69 -1.97 21.96 -14.97
C ILE A 69 -2.69 22.42 -13.71
N GLU A 70 -3.94 22.02 -13.57
CA GLU A 70 -4.76 22.31 -12.39
C GLU A 70 -5.64 21.12 -12.00
N GLY A 71 -6.36 21.23 -10.88
CA GLY A 71 -7.25 20.17 -10.45
C GLY A 71 -8.53 20.12 -11.29
N ASP A 72 -9.01 18.92 -11.58
CA ASP A 72 -10.28 18.70 -12.26
C ASP A 72 -11.47 19.04 -11.32
N PRO A 73 -12.27 20.09 -11.61
CA PRO A 73 -13.39 20.50 -10.76
C PRO A 73 -14.51 19.46 -10.72
N ASP A 74 -14.67 18.65 -11.77
CA ASP A 74 -15.70 17.62 -11.84
C ASP A 74 -15.29 16.35 -11.07
N HIS A 75 -14.00 16.17 -10.78
CA HIS A 75 -13.53 14.96 -10.15
C HIS A 75 -14.02 14.85 -8.70
N PRO A 76 -14.83 13.83 -8.35
CA PRO A 76 -15.64 13.84 -7.13
C PRO A 76 -14.79 13.73 -5.86
N ILE A 77 -13.57 13.20 -5.93
CA ILE A 77 -12.68 13.08 -4.77
C ILE A 77 -12.07 14.42 -4.37
N ASN A 78 -11.62 15.23 -5.33
CA ASN A 78 -10.82 16.42 -5.06
C ASN A 78 -11.52 17.73 -5.42
N GLN A 79 -12.51 17.72 -6.31
CA GLN A 79 -13.31 18.88 -6.69
C GLN A 79 -12.42 20.09 -6.99
N GLY A 80 -11.45 19.90 -7.88
CA GLY A 80 -10.47 20.92 -8.30
C GLY A 80 -9.30 21.15 -7.33
N SER A 81 -9.33 20.60 -6.11
CA SER A 81 -8.27 20.83 -5.12
C SER A 81 -7.02 20.00 -5.38
N LEU A 82 -5.85 20.56 -5.10
CA LEU A 82 -4.55 19.88 -5.15
C LEU A 82 -3.67 20.27 -3.97
N CYS A 83 -2.83 19.34 -3.51
CA CYS A 83 -1.78 19.62 -2.51
C CYS A 83 -0.52 20.19 -3.18
N ALA A 84 0.49 20.57 -2.39
CA ALA A 84 1.77 21.11 -2.90
C ALA A 84 2.38 20.23 -4.03
N LYS A 85 2.45 18.91 -3.81
CA LYS A 85 2.94 17.96 -4.82
C LYS A 85 2.13 18.03 -6.12
N GLY A 86 0.81 18.00 -6.02
CA GLY A 86 -0.11 18.02 -7.17
C GLY A 86 0.02 19.31 -8.00
N ASN A 87 0.11 20.46 -7.34
CA ASN A 87 0.33 21.74 -8.02
C ASN A 87 1.70 21.80 -8.72
N ALA A 88 2.72 21.13 -8.17
CA ALA A 88 4.07 21.12 -8.75
C ALA A 88 4.25 20.15 -9.93
N ILE A 89 3.23 19.35 -10.32
CA ILE A 89 3.34 18.38 -11.45
C ILE A 89 3.78 19.07 -12.75
N TYR A 90 3.39 20.33 -12.96
CA TYR A 90 3.84 21.14 -14.09
C TYR A 90 5.37 21.12 -14.26
N GLN A 91 6.13 21.13 -13.14
CA GLN A 91 7.60 21.13 -13.16
C GLN A 91 8.23 19.77 -13.47
N ILE A 92 7.46 18.68 -13.54
CA ILE A 92 7.93 17.38 -14.03
C ILE A 92 8.05 17.45 -15.55
N ALA A 93 7.00 17.90 -16.22
CA ALA A 93 6.96 18.01 -17.68
C ALA A 93 7.80 19.19 -18.19
N ILE A 94 7.72 20.34 -17.50
CA ILE A 94 8.50 21.54 -17.82
C ILE A 94 9.48 21.78 -16.68
N ASN A 95 10.56 21.01 -16.70
CA ASN A 95 11.57 21.05 -15.64
C ASN A 95 12.58 22.18 -15.87
N PRO A 96 12.54 23.27 -15.08
CA PRO A 96 13.38 24.45 -15.33
C PRO A 96 14.88 24.19 -15.11
N ILE A 97 15.23 23.17 -14.33
CA ILE A 97 16.62 22.76 -14.06
C ILE A 97 17.13 21.65 -14.99
N LYS A 98 16.34 21.27 -16.00
CA LYS A 98 16.71 20.35 -17.10
C LYS A 98 17.32 19.01 -16.65
N ARG A 99 16.73 18.38 -15.63
CA ARG A 99 17.20 17.06 -15.12
C ARG A 99 16.45 15.85 -15.69
N ARG A 100 15.37 16.04 -16.47
CA ARG A 100 14.59 14.93 -17.05
C ARG A 100 15.51 14.14 -17.97
N LEU A 101 15.51 12.82 -17.82
CA LEU A 101 16.17 11.93 -18.78
C LEU A 101 15.42 11.97 -20.11
N ASP A 102 16.15 12.14 -21.20
CA ASP A 102 15.62 12.20 -22.56
C ASP A 102 16.33 11.23 -23.53
N LYS A 103 17.41 10.58 -23.08
CA LYS A 103 18.19 9.60 -23.84
C LYS A 103 18.65 8.46 -22.95
N VAL A 104 18.92 7.31 -23.57
CA VAL A 104 19.49 6.15 -22.87
C VAL A 104 20.91 6.45 -22.42
N GLN A 105 21.16 6.22 -21.13
CA GLN A 105 22.48 6.33 -20.51
C GLN A 105 23.02 4.93 -20.23
N TYR A 106 24.28 4.69 -20.58
CA TYR A 106 24.97 3.42 -20.39
C TYR A 106 26.27 3.61 -19.63
N ARG A 107 26.51 2.76 -18.64
CA ARG A 107 27.76 2.72 -17.89
C ARG A 107 28.39 1.36 -18.08
N ARG A 108 29.53 1.36 -18.77
CA ARG A 108 30.39 0.17 -18.90
C ARG A 108 31.00 -0.28 -17.57
N PRO A 109 31.36 -1.55 -17.41
CA PRO A 109 32.08 -2.04 -16.22
C PRO A 109 33.31 -1.19 -15.88
N GLY A 110 33.39 -0.71 -14.64
CA GLY A 110 34.48 0.14 -14.16
C GLY A 110 34.47 1.59 -14.70
N GLY A 111 33.49 1.99 -15.51
CA GLY A 111 33.35 3.35 -16.02
C GLY A 111 32.96 4.36 -14.93
N ASP A 112 33.43 5.60 -15.07
CA ASP A 112 33.24 6.73 -14.16
C ASP A 112 32.18 7.74 -14.64
N LYS A 113 31.63 7.55 -15.84
CA LYS A 113 30.63 8.41 -16.46
C LYS A 113 29.62 7.60 -17.27
N TRP A 114 28.50 8.23 -17.58
CA TRP A 114 27.55 7.73 -18.56
C TRP A 114 28.05 7.96 -19.99
N GLU A 115 27.69 7.04 -20.86
CA GLU A 115 27.81 7.09 -22.30
C GLU A 115 26.39 7.06 -22.90
N GLU A 116 26.06 7.96 -23.82
CA GLU A 116 24.79 7.91 -24.53
C GLU A 116 24.84 6.81 -25.59
N ILE A 117 23.81 5.96 -25.64
CA ILE A 117 23.65 4.94 -26.67
C ILE A 117 22.24 4.98 -27.25
N SER A 118 22.03 4.38 -28.42
CA SER A 118 20.69 4.30 -29.00
C SER A 118 19.81 3.28 -28.27
N TRP A 119 18.49 3.44 -28.36
CA TRP A 119 17.54 2.44 -27.88
C TRP A 119 17.77 1.06 -28.48
N ASP A 120 18.00 0.96 -29.80
CA ASP A 120 18.27 -0.31 -30.47
C ASP A 120 19.51 -1.03 -29.89
N GLN A 121 20.60 -0.28 -29.67
CA GLN A 121 21.79 -0.81 -29.05
C GLN A 121 21.53 -1.27 -27.61
N ALA A 122 20.83 -0.44 -26.82
CA ALA A 122 20.51 -0.75 -25.43
C ALA A 122 19.64 -2.01 -25.31
N ILE A 123 18.55 -2.10 -26.09
CA ILE A 123 17.62 -3.23 -26.06
C ILE A 123 18.33 -4.53 -26.47
N LYS A 124 19.16 -4.53 -27.51
CA LYS A 124 19.95 -5.70 -27.92
C LYS A 124 20.94 -6.14 -26.84
N MET A 125 21.64 -5.19 -26.22
CA MET A 125 22.55 -5.49 -25.12
C MET A 125 21.81 -6.08 -23.92
N ILE A 126 20.72 -5.44 -23.48
CA ILE A 126 19.90 -5.90 -22.35
C ILE A 126 19.33 -7.29 -22.62
N ALA A 127 18.72 -7.52 -23.79
CA ALA A 127 18.13 -8.81 -24.15
C ALA A 127 19.18 -9.93 -24.16
N ARG A 128 20.40 -9.65 -24.63
CA ARG A 128 21.54 -10.57 -24.53
C ARG A 128 21.87 -10.90 -23.07
N ARG A 129 21.99 -9.90 -22.20
CA ARG A 129 22.27 -10.12 -20.76
C ARG A 129 21.18 -10.94 -20.08
N VAL A 130 19.92 -10.67 -20.38
CA VAL A 130 18.77 -11.45 -19.89
C VAL A 130 18.88 -12.90 -20.32
N LYS A 131 19.09 -13.15 -21.62
CA LYS A 131 19.21 -14.52 -22.15
C LYS A 131 20.38 -15.27 -21.52
N ASP A 132 21.57 -14.70 -21.57
CA ASP A 132 22.80 -15.36 -21.09
C ASP A 132 22.71 -15.66 -19.59
N THR A 133 22.20 -14.71 -18.81
CA THR A 133 22.01 -14.89 -17.36
C THR A 133 20.95 -15.95 -17.06
N ARG A 134 19.82 -15.91 -17.78
CA ARG A 134 18.76 -16.92 -17.65
C ARG A 134 19.30 -18.29 -17.99
N ASP A 135 19.87 -18.50 -19.17
CA ASP A 135 20.41 -19.80 -19.60
C ASP A 135 21.47 -20.35 -18.61
N LYS A 136 22.33 -19.48 -18.07
CA LYS A 136 23.35 -19.90 -17.10
C LYS A 136 22.76 -20.28 -15.74
N THR A 137 21.69 -19.63 -15.30
CA THR A 137 21.15 -19.75 -13.92
C THR A 137 19.76 -20.40 -13.84
N PHE A 138 19.22 -20.86 -14.97
CA PHE A 138 17.90 -21.51 -15.02
C PHE A 138 17.95 -22.88 -14.36
N ILE A 139 16.96 -23.11 -13.48
CA ILE A 139 16.73 -24.38 -12.79
C ILE A 139 15.41 -24.94 -13.31
N GLU A 140 15.49 -26.02 -14.09
CA GLU A 140 14.32 -26.71 -14.63
C GLU A 140 13.67 -27.59 -13.57
N LYS A 141 14.48 -28.39 -12.87
CA LYS A 141 14.06 -29.24 -11.74
C LYS A 141 14.86 -28.93 -10.49
N ASP A 142 14.21 -29.01 -9.32
CA ASP A 142 14.89 -28.90 -8.04
C ASP A 142 15.56 -30.22 -7.62
N ASN A 143 16.23 -30.20 -6.45
CA ASN A 143 16.93 -31.37 -5.90
C ASN A 143 16.00 -32.55 -5.58
N ASN A 144 14.69 -32.34 -5.52
CA ASN A 144 13.69 -33.38 -5.30
C ASN A 144 13.06 -33.87 -6.61
N GLY A 145 13.55 -33.41 -7.77
CA GLY A 145 13.07 -33.79 -9.10
C GLY A 145 11.77 -33.09 -9.54
N VAL A 146 11.27 -32.13 -8.76
CA VAL A 146 10.06 -31.36 -9.08
C VAL A 146 10.39 -30.34 -10.16
N THR A 147 9.55 -30.21 -11.19
CA THR A 147 9.69 -29.17 -12.22
C THR A 147 9.40 -27.80 -11.60
N VAL A 148 10.38 -26.90 -11.59
CA VAL A 148 10.32 -25.58 -10.94
C VAL A 148 10.54 -24.41 -11.89
N ASN A 149 11.19 -24.60 -13.03
CA ASN A 149 11.31 -23.64 -14.12
C ASN A 149 11.61 -22.19 -13.69
N ARG A 150 12.64 -21.99 -12.85
CA ARG A 150 12.98 -20.69 -12.26
C ARG A 150 14.32 -20.13 -12.72
N ALA A 151 14.37 -18.83 -13.00
CA ALA A 151 15.57 -18.07 -13.32
C ALA A 151 16.19 -17.48 -12.04
N SER A 152 17.01 -18.29 -11.36
CA SER A 152 17.51 -17.99 -10.02
C SER A 152 18.48 -16.80 -9.93
N GLY A 153 19.13 -16.42 -11.04
CA GLY A 153 20.06 -15.29 -11.10
C GLY A 153 19.43 -13.94 -11.48
N LEU A 154 18.12 -13.89 -11.73
CA LEU A 154 17.41 -12.68 -12.17
C LEU A 154 16.47 -12.14 -11.09
N PHE A 155 16.29 -10.82 -11.09
CA PHE A 155 15.28 -10.13 -10.28
C PHE A 155 14.56 -9.02 -11.05
N SER A 156 13.40 -8.62 -10.55
CA SER A 156 12.65 -7.45 -11.01
C SER A 156 12.03 -6.75 -9.80
N LEU A 157 12.25 -5.44 -9.67
CA LEU A 157 11.79 -4.66 -8.52
C LEU A 157 11.13 -3.34 -8.95
N GLY A 158 9.99 -3.00 -8.35
CA GLY A 158 9.13 -1.87 -8.75
C GLY A 158 7.84 -2.38 -9.41
N GLY A 159 6.89 -1.53 -9.83
CA GLY A 159 6.86 -0.08 -9.80
C GLY A 159 5.45 0.42 -9.52
N ALA A 160 5.18 0.81 -8.27
CA ALA A 160 3.85 1.27 -7.84
C ALA A 160 3.40 2.62 -8.45
N ALA A 161 4.28 3.29 -9.22
CA ALA A 161 4.00 4.51 -9.96
C ALA A 161 3.56 4.26 -11.43
N LEU A 162 3.69 3.02 -11.91
CA LEU A 162 3.31 2.60 -13.27
C LEU A 162 1.79 2.45 -13.38
N ASP A 163 1.28 2.50 -14.61
CA ASP A 163 -0.11 2.16 -14.94
C ASP A 163 -0.39 0.67 -14.67
N ASN A 164 -1.67 0.30 -14.55
CA ASN A 164 -2.11 -1.09 -14.33
C ASN A 164 -1.68 -1.99 -15.47
N GLU A 165 -1.77 -1.48 -16.71
CA GLU A 165 -1.41 -2.18 -17.93
C GLU A 165 0.11 -2.48 -17.93
N GLU A 166 0.91 -1.49 -17.55
CA GLU A 166 2.37 -1.63 -17.39
C GLU A 166 2.72 -2.62 -16.27
N CYS A 167 2.09 -2.49 -15.10
CA CYS A 167 2.31 -3.42 -13.98
C CYS A 167 1.97 -4.86 -14.35
N TYR A 168 0.88 -5.07 -15.08
CA TYR A 168 0.47 -6.39 -15.57
C TYR A 168 1.50 -6.97 -16.54
N LEU A 169 1.99 -6.18 -17.51
CA LEU A 169 3.01 -6.65 -18.44
C LEU A 169 4.36 -6.90 -17.77
N VAL A 170 4.79 -6.08 -16.81
CA VAL A 170 6.01 -6.34 -16.02
C VAL A 170 5.89 -7.65 -15.22
N SER A 171 4.72 -7.90 -14.63
CA SER A 171 4.45 -9.15 -13.91
C SER A 171 4.50 -10.36 -14.85
N LYS A 172 3.79 -10.29 -15.98
CA LYS A 172 3.80 -11.32 -17.02
C LYS A 172 5.21 -11.56 -17.56
N PHE A 173 5.92 -10.51 -17.97
CA PHE A 173 7.32 -10.54 -18.41
C PHE A 173 8.21 -11.28 -17.41
N ALA A 174 8.19 -10.89 -16.13
CA ALA A 174 9.03 -11.48 -15.10
C ALA A 174 8.73 -12.98 -14.92
N ARG A 175 7.44 -13.35 -14.88
CA ARG A 175 7.04 -14.76 -14.70
C ARG A 175 7.33 -15.62 -15.93
N LEU A 176 7.19 -15.10 -17.15
CA LEU A 176 7.55 -15.81 -18.38
C LEU A 176 9.06 -16.08 -18.48
N LEU A 177 9.88 -15.20 -17.91
CA LEU A 177 11.33 -15.44 -17.77
C LEU A 177 11.68 -16.43 -16.65
N GLY A 178 10.73 -16.75 -15.76
CA GLY A 178 10.94 -17.62 -14.61
C GLY A 178 11.43 -16.88 -13.35
N ILE A 179 11.32 -15.56 -13.28
CA ILE A 179 11.79 -14.77 -12.13
C ILE A 179 10.91 -15.04 -10.90
N THR A 180 11.56 -15.37 -9.77
CA THR A 180 10.91 -15.52 -8.46
C THR A 180 11.21 -14.34 -7.51
N TYR A 181 12.33 -13.64 -7.72
CA TYR A 181 12.67 -12.39 -7.03
C TYR A 181 11.94 -11.21 -7.68
N LEU A 182 10.62 -11.17 -7.48
CA LEU A 182 9.73 -10.13 -8.00
C LEU A 182 9.11 -9.38 -6.84
N GLU A 183 9.43 -8.10 -6.66
CA GLU A 183 8.91 -7.29 -5.54
C GLU A 183 8.62 -5.85 -5.98
N HIS A 184 7.88 -5.10 -5.15
CA HIS A 184 7.65 -3.67 -5.37
C HIS A 184 7.34 -2.97 -4.04
N GLN A 185 7.00 -1.69 -4.09
CA GLN A 185 6.81 -0.83 -2.91
C GLN A 185 5.75 -1.32 -1.91
N ALA A 186 4.77 -2.17 -2.27
CA ALA A 186 3.86 -2.74 -1.27
C ALA A 186 4.60 -3.58 -0.21
N ARG A 187 5.74 -4.19 -0.53
CA ARG A 187 6.56 -4.90 0.47
C ARG A 187 7.11 -3.94 1.54
N LEU A 188 7.36 -2.68 1.19
CA LEU A 188 7.88 -1.69 2.14
C LEU A 188 6.75 -0.92 2.86
N CYS A 189 5.50 -1.17 2.47
CA CYS A 189 4.36 -0.33 2.83
C CYS A 189 3.15 -1.14 3.33
N HIS A 190 2.40 -1.81 2.44
CA HIS A 190 1.06 -2.35 2.76
C HIS A 190 0.94 -3.88 2.77
N SER A 191 1.97 -4.67 2.49
CA SER A 191 1.85 -6.13 2.61
C SER A 191 1.38 -6.59 4.01
N SER A 192 1.80 -5.94 5.11
CA SER A 192 1.25 -6.16 6.46
C SER A 192 -0.26 -5.90 6.54
N THR A 193 -0.75 -4.86 5.85
CA THR A 193 -2.19 -4.59 5.67
C THR A 193 -2.88 -5.76 4.98
N VAL A 194 -2.29 -6.25 3.88
CA VAL A 194 -2.87 -7.35 3.10
C VAL A 194 -3.01 -8.59 3.96
N ALA A 195 -1.93 -8.98 4.66
CA ALA A 195 -1.95 -10.13 5.57
C ALA A 195 -2.96 -9.94 6.72
N GLY A 196 -2.96 -8.80 7.41
CA GLY A 196 -3.81 -8.56 8.57
C GLY A 196 -5.30 -8.46 8.23
N LEU A 197 -5.65 -7.68 7.20
CA LEU A 197 -7.06 -7.53 6.79
C LEU A 197 -7.58 -8.77 6.08
N ALA A 198 -6.78 -9.47 5.25
CA ALA A 198 -7.23 -10.74 4.66
C ALA A 198 -7.46 -11.82 5.72
N ALA A 199 -6.61 -11.89 6.74
CA ALA A 199 -6.82 -12.79 7.88
C ALA A 199 -8.07 -12.44 8.71
N THR A 200 -8.58 -11.20 8.62
CA THR A 200 -9.77 -10.74 9.34
C THR A 200 -11.04 -10.85 8.50
N PHE A 201 -11.04 -10.29 7.29
CA PHE A 201 -12.22 -10.06 6.45
C PHE A 201 -12.22 -10.88 5.16
N GLY A 202 -11.10 -11.54 4.84
CA GLY A 202 -10.90 -12.29 3.61
C GLY A 202 -10.36 -11.48 2.42
N ARG A 203 -10.21 -10.15 2.55
CA ARG A 203 -9.46 -9.31 1.59
C ARG A 203 -8.54 -8.30 2.28
N GLY A 204 -7.40 -8.06 1.65
CA GLY A 204 -6.36 -7.13 2.08
C GLY A 204 -6.56 -5.66 1.69
N ILE A 205 -7.81 -5.17 1.70
CA ILE A 205 -8.18 -3.91 1.05
C ILE A 205 -8.60 -2.80 2.01
N MET A 206 -8.51 -1.54 1.58
CA MET A 206 -9.31 -0.44 2.11
C MET A 206 -10.78 -0.79 1.88
N THR A 207 -11.54 -0.82 2.96
CA THR A 207 -12.90 -1.37 2.92
C THR A 207 -13.88 -0.38 2.29
N ASN A 208 -13.66 0.92 2.49
CA ASN A 208 -14.51 2.00 2.00
C ASN A 208 -13.72 2.83 0.97
N HIS A 209 -14.05 4.13 0.82
CA HIS A 209 -13.36 5.04 -0.09
C HIS A 209 -13.28 6.46 0.50
N TRP A 210 -12.54 7.35 -0.16
CA TRP A 210 -12.19 8.68 0.36
C TRP A 210 -13.39 9.55 0.74
N ILE A 211 -14.38 9.61 -0.15
CA ILE A 211 -15.57 10.47 0.02
C ILE A 211 -16.43 9.98 1.20
N ASP A 212 -16.50 8.67 1.41
CA ASP A 212 -17.34 8.06 2.45
C ASP A 212 -16.90 8.44 3.88
N ILE A 213 -15.65 8.90 4.07
CA ILE A 213 -15.18 9.45 5.35
C ILE A 213 -16.11 10.56 5.87
N LYS A 214 -16.78 11.31 4.97
CA LYS A 214 -17.74 12.38 5.33
C LYS A 214 -18.92 11.91 6.19
N ASN A 215 -19.19 10.60 6.20
CA ASN A 215 -20.35 9.98 6.86
C ASN A 215 -20.03 9.47 8.29
N ALA A 216 -18.78 9.56 8.74
CA ALA A 216 -18.34 9.07 10.05
C ALA A 216 -18.86 9.94 11.21
N ASP A 217 -19.12 9.35 12.39
CA ASP A 217 -19.33 10.08 13.65
C ASP A 217 -18.03 10.25 14.45
N VAL A 218 -17.13 9.28 14.36
CA VAL A 218 -15.80 9.33 14.99
C VAL A 218 -14.74 8.85 14.01
N ILE A 219 -13.65 9.60 13.91
CA ILE A 219 -12.53 9.31 13.02
C ILE A 219 -11.29 9.10 13.89
N LEU A 220 -10.73 7.89 13.86
CA LEU A 220 -9.44 7.60 14.49
C LEU A 220 -8.34 7.61 13.43
N VAL A 221 -7.44 8.57 13.54
CA VAL A 221 -6.17 8.58 12.81
C VAL A 221 -5.09 8.01 13.72
N MET A 222 -4.63 6.79 13.44
CA MET A 222 -3.57 6.13 14.19
C MET A 222 -2.66 5.39 13.21
N GLY A 223 -1.35 5.63 13.29
CA GLY A 223 -0.40 5.13 12.27
C GLY A 223 -0.52 5.82 10.91
N SER A 224 -1.04 7.05 10.88
CA SER A 224 -1.05 7.91 9.69
C SER A 224 -1.01 9.40 10.06
N ASN A 225 -0.68 10.22 9.06
CA ASN A 225 -0.75 11.67 9.09
C ASN A 225 -1.42 12.17 7.80
N PRO A 226 -2.75 12.02 7.66
CA PRO A 226 -3.46 12.29 6.41
C PRO A 226 -3.37 13.75 5.95
N ALA A 227 -3.20 14.72 6.85
CA ALA A 227 -3.00 16.12 6.47
C ALA A 227 -1.73 16.34 5.61
N GLU A 228 -0.75 15.44 5.72
CA GLU A 228 0.51 15.53 4.96
C GLU A 228 0.63 14.46 3.87
N ASN A 229 0.25 13.23 4.21
CA ASN A 229 0.46 12.06 3.34
C ASN A 229 -0.67 11.85 2.35
N HIS A 230 -1.89 12.29 2.70
CA HIS A 230 -3.09 12.18 1.88
C HIS A 230 -3.93 13.46 1.95
N PRO A 231 -3.37 14.67 1.70
CA PRO A 231 -3.97 15.94 2.16
C PRO A 231 -5.40 16.17 1.70
N ILE A 232 -5.73 15.71 0.49
CA ILE A 232 -7.06 15.87 -0.08
C ILE A 232 -8.11 14.99 0.62
N SER A 233 -7.72 13.90 1.29
CA SER A 233 -8.63 13.14 2.16
C SER A 233 -9.15 13.98 3.33
N PHE A 234 -8.38 15.00 3.77
CA PHE A 234 -8.75 15.86 4.88
C PHE A 234 -9.95 16.75 4.59
N ARG A 235 -10.29 16.99 3.30
CA ARG A 235 -11.57 17.59 2.90
C ARG A 235 -12.74 16.78 3.45
N TRP A 236 -12.70 15.46 3.34
CA TRP A 236 -13.78 14.57 3.76
C TRP A 236 -13.80 14.37 5.27
N ILE A 237 -12.63 14.40 5.92
CA ILE A 237 -12.53 14.49 7.38
C ILE A 237 -13.19 15.78 7.87
N GLN A 238 -12.87 16.93 7.25
CA GLN A 238 -13.48 18.21 7.62
C GLN A 238 -15.00 18.20 7.38
N LYS A 239 -15.46 17.62 6.27
CA LYS A 239 -16.90 17.49 6.00
C LYS A 239 -17.61 16.63 7.05
N ALA A 240 -16.97 15.56 7.54
CA ALA A 240 -17.52 14.79 8.67
C ALA A 240 -17.60 15.64 9.94
N ARG A 241 -16.57 16.43 10.23
CA ARG A 241 -16.55 17.34 11.40
C ARG A 241 -17.59 18.43 11.31
N ASP A 242 -17.83 19.00 10.13
CA ASP A 242 -18.91 19.95 9.88
C ASP A 242 -20.29 19.31 10.17
N ASN A 243 -20.40 17.99 9.99
CA ASN A 243 -21.58 17.18 10.35
C ASN A 243 -21.58 16.71 11.83
N GLY A 244 -20.63 17.17 12.64
CA GLY A 244 -20.54 16.87 14.07
C GLY A 244 -19.60 15.72 14.45
N ALA A 245 -18.85 15.15 13.50
CA ALA A 245 -17.89 14.09 13.79
C ALA A 245 -16.73 14.57 14.67
N LYS A 246 -16.17 13.65 15.48
CA LYS A 246 -14.97 13.90 16.28
C LYS A 246 -13.73 13.27 15.66
N LEU A 247 -12.64 14.03 15.60
CA LEU A 247 -11.35 13.58 15.10
C LEU A 247 -10.39 13.25 16.26
N ILE A 248 -9.94 12.01 16.32
CA ILE A 248 -8.92 11.53 17.25
C ILE A 248 -7.62 11.30 16.46
N VAL A 249 -6.49 11.81 16.96
CA VAL A 249 -5.16 11.51 16.41
C VAL A 249 -4.31 10.84 17.47
N VAL A 250 -3.77 9.67 17.16
CA VAL A 250 -2.80 8.96 18.00
C VAL A 250 -1.49 8.81 17.22
N ASP A 251 -0.48 9.57 17.61
CA ASP A 251 0.81 9.67 16.90
C ASP A 251 1.92 10.06 17.90
N PRO A 252 3.15 9.50 17.79
CA PRO A 252 4.27 9.93 18.62
C PRO A 252 4.61 11.43 18.52
N ARG A 253 4.19 12.10 17.45
CA ARG A 253 4.44 13.52 17.19
C ARG A 253 3.13 14.30 17.15
N PHE A 254 3.20 15.56 17.54
CA PHE A 254 2.14 16.52 17.26
C PHE A 254 2.24 16.99 15.80
N THR A 255 1.57 16.27 14.90
CA THR A 255 1.60 16.51 13.44
C THR A 255 0.61 17.58 12.98
N ARG A 256 0.61 17.92 11.67
CA ARG A 256 -0.43 18.78 11.07
C ARG A 256 -1.83 18.14 11.14
N SER A 257 -1.93 16.82 11.26
CA SER A 257 -3.20 16.15 11.54
C SER A 257 -3.60 16.35 13.01
N ALA A 258 -2.65 16.20 13.95
CA ALA A 258 -2.90 16.41 15.37
C ALA A 258 -3.35 17.83 15.69
N SER A 259 -2.82 18.86 15.00
CA SER A 259 -3.25 20.24 15.18
C SER A 259 -4.72 20.52 14.83
N LEU A 260 -5.38 19.59 14.14
CA LEU A 260 -6.79 19.69 13.74
C LEU A 260 -7.68 18.73 14.54
N ALA A 261 -7.11 17.92 15.43
CA ALA A 261 -7.82 16.90 16.18
C ALA A 261 -8.64 17.48 17.35
N ASP A 262 -9.75 16.83 17.68
CA ASP A 262 -10.48 17.06 18.91
C ASP A 262 -9.76 16.43 20.12
N LEU A 263 -9.14 15.25 19.93
CA LEU A 263 -8.31 14.57 20.93
C LEU A 263 -6.97 14.12 20.32
N TYR A 264 -5.89 14.31 21.07
CA TYR A 264 -4.55 13.85 20.71
C TYR A 264 -3.97 12.95 21.79
N GLY A 265 -3.54 11.74 21.40
CA GLY A 265 -2.81 10.81 22.25
C GLY A 265 -1.39 10.59 21.74
N SER A 266 -0.39 10.99 22.51
CA SER A 266 1.00 10.64 22.20
C SER A 266 1.30 9.21 22.65
N ILE A 267 1.92 8.42 21.78
CA ILE A 267 2.38 7.05 22.08
C ILE A 267 3.83 6.88 21.65
N ARG A 268 4.57 6.06 22.37
CA ARG A 268 5.91 5.63 21.97
C ARG A 268 5.83 4.79 20.68
N PRO A 269 6.75 4.99 19.69
CA PRO A 269 6.80 4.13 18.51
C PRO A 269 6.96 2.65 18.85
N GLY A 270 6.17 1.79 18.21
CA GLY A 270 6.20 0.33 18.40
C GLY A 270 5.33 -0.17 19.55
N THR A 271 4.40 0.64 20.06
CA THR A 271 3.51 0.28 21.19
C THR A 271 2.03 0.28 20.84
N ASP A 272 1.71 0.35 19.55
CA ASP A 272 0.35 0.41 19.04
C ASP A 272 -0.51 -0.77 19.54
N LEU A 273 0.05 -1.99 19.62
CA LEU A 273 -0.66 -3.16 20.14
C LEU A 273 -1.02 -3.05 21.63
N ALA A 274 -0.21 -2.37 22.44
CA ALA A 274 -0.56 -2.12 23.84
C ALA A 274 -1.76 -1.17 23.92
N PHE A 275 -1.73 -0.08 23.16
CA PHE A 275 -2.83 0.89 23.09
C PHE A 275 -4.13 0.24 22.55
N LEU A 276 -4.04 -0.49 21.43
CA LEU A 276 -5.18 -1.16 20.80
C LEU A 276 -5.70 -2.32 21.63
N GLY A 277 -4.83 -3.10 22.26
CA GLY A 277 -5.19 -4.13 23.23
C GLY A 277 -5.96 -3.54 24.41
N GLY A 278 -5.57 -2.34 24.86
CA GLY A 278 -6.31 -1.55 25.83
C GLY A 278 -7.72 -1.18 25.36
N ILE A 279 -7.88 -0.71 24.11
CA ILE A 279 -9.21 -0.41 23.54
C ILE A 279 -10.06 -1.69 23.49
N ILE A 280 -9.49 -2.82 23.06
CA ILE A 280 -10.20 -4.11 23.02
C ILE A 280 -10.64 -4.52 24.44
N ASN A 281 -9.75 -4.39 25.42
CA ASN A 281 -10.09 -4.62 26.83
C ASN A 281 -11.24 -3.70 27.28
N TYR A 282 -11.16 -2.40 27.00
CA TYR A 282 -12.21 -1.43 27.35
C TYR A 282 -13.57 -1.81 26.74
N ILE A 283 -13.60 -2.23 25.47
CA ILE A 283 -14.81 -2.72 24.81
C ILE A 283 -15.40 -3.93 25.57
N LEU A 284 -14.56 -4.92 25.86
CA LEU A 284 -14.98 -6.20 26.43
C LEU A 284 -15.39 -6.11 27.91
N GLN A 285 -14.78 -5.23 28.70
CA GLN A 285 -15.11 -5.05 30.11
C GLN A 285 -16.35 -4.17 30.33
N ASN A 286 -16.63 -3.24 29.40
CA ASN A 286 -17.78 -2.32 29.50
C ASN A 286 -18.98 -2.75 28.63
N ASP A 287 -18.96 -3.96 28.07
CA ASP A 287 -19.99 -4.50 27.15
C ASP A 287 -20.35 -3.54 26.00
N ARG A 288 -19.34 -2.82 25.47
CA ARG A 288 -19.51 -1.87 24.36
C ARG A 288 -19.40 -2.55 23.00
N ILE A 289 -20.22 -3.56 22.79
CA ILE A 289 -20.30 -4.30 21.53
C ILE A 289 -21.62 -4.03 20.82
N GLN A 290 -21.59 -4.04 19.49
CA GLN A 290 -22.82 -4.11 18.69
C GLN A 290 -23.25 -5.60 18.67
N ARG A 291 -24.02 -6.01 19.68
CA ARG A 291 -24.18 -7.43 20.04
C ARG A 291 -24.71 -8.29 18.90
N ASP A 292 -25.72 -7.82 18.16
CA ASP A 292 -26.32 -8.59 17.07
C ASP A 292 -25.33 -8.78 15.91
N TYR A 293 -24.59 -7.73 15.52
CA TYR A 293 -23.52 -7.81 14.52
C TYR A 293 -22.44 -8.77 14.97
N VAL A 294 -21.97 -8.66 16.22
CA VAL A 294 -20.90 -9.51 16.75
C VAL A 294 -21.30 -10.98 16.74
N VAL A 295 -22.50 -11.32 17.22
CA VAL A 295 -22.98 -12.70 17.26
C VAL A 295 -23.24 -13.26 15.87
N GLU A 296 -23.79 -12.47 14.95
CA GLU A 296 -24.24 -12.96 13.65
C GLU A 296 -23.18 -12.91 12.56
N TYR A 297 -22.29 -11.92 12.57
CA TYR A 297 -21.37 -11.61 11.46
C TYR A 297 -19.90 -11.82 11.80
N THR A 298 -19.58 -12.26 13.02
CA THR A 298 -18.21 -12.58 13.43
C THR A 298 -18.11 -14.01 13.97
N ASN A 299 -16.89 -14.49 14.19
CA ASN A 299 -16.64 -15.77 14.84
C ASN A 299 -16.64 -15.70 16.39
N ALA A 300 -17.16 -14.63 17.02
CA ALA A 300 -17.19 -14.47 18.48
C ALA A 300 -17.80 -15.66 19.22
N ALA A 301 -18.86 -16.25 18.67
CA ALA A 301 -19.57 -17.38 19.25
C ALA A 301 -18.88 -18.74 19.03
N TYR A 302 -17.86 -18.82 18.16
CA TYR A 302 -17.29 -20.11 17.75
C TYR A 302 -16.44 -20.70 18.88
N LEU A 303 -16.56 -22.00 19.12
CA LEU A 303 -15.79 -22.71 20.15
C LEU A 303 -14.41 -23.07 19.61
N VAL A 304 -13.36 -22.64 20.29
CA VAL A 304 -11.96 -22.89 19.91
C VAL A 304 -11.51 -24.27 20.41
N HIS A 305 -10.71 -24.96 19.60
CA HIS A 305 -10.10 -26.26 19.88
C HIS A 305 -9.46 -26.31 21.27
N GLU A 306 -9.70 -27.38 22.05
CA GLU A 306 -9.33 -27.45 23.48
C GLU A 306 -7.82 -27.28 23.74
N GLY A 307 -6.98 -27.76 22.83
CA GLY A 307 -5.52 -27.59 22.89
C GLY A 307 -5.00 -26.17 22.66
N TYR A 308 -5.85 -25.19 22.31
CA TYR A 308 -5.41 -23.79 22.25
C TYR A 308 -5.17 -23.23 23.65
N SER A 309 -3.98 -22.67 23.85
CA SER A 309 -3.59 -21.94 25.04
C SER A 309 -2.71 -20.74 24.70
N PHE A 310 -2.63 -19.78 25.60
CA PHE A 310 -1.66 -18.70 25.59
C PHE A 310 -1.01 -18.60 26.97
N LYS A 311 0.32 -18.64 27.03
CA LYS A 311 1.08 -18.57 28.28
C LYS A 311 2.35 -17.77 28.05
N ASP A 312 2.53 -16.73 28.87
CA ASP A 312 3.75 -15.92 28.93
C ASP A 312 4.27 -15.47 27.55
N GLY A 313 3.38 -14.87 26.75
CA GLY A 313 3.75 -14.34 25.43
C GLY A 313 3.89 -15.40 24.34
N LEU A 314 3.53 -16.66 24.60
CA LEU A 314 3.58 -17.73 23.61
C LEU A 314 2.21 -18.40 23.47
N PHE A 315 1.78 -18.58 22.22
CA PHE A 315 0.62 -19.41 21.91
C PHE A 315 1.00 -20.90 21.93
N SER A 316 0.00 -21.79 21.99
CA SER A 316 0.21 -23.23 21.85
C SER A 316 0.90 -23.55 20.52
N GLY A 317 1.83 -24.52 20.55
CA GLY A 317 2.55 -25.00 19.36
C GLY A 317 3.89 -24.32 19.06
N TYR A 318 4.45 -23.50 19.95
CA TYR A 318 5.73 -22.82 19.70
C TYR A 318 6.93 -23.79 19.64
N ASP A 319 7.72 -23.69 18.57
CA ASP A 319 9.04 -24.31 18.43
C ASP A 319 10.12 -23.21 18.53
N ALA A 320 10.82 -23.19 19.66
CA ALA A 320 11.84 -22.17 19.95
C ALA A 320 13.06 -22.26 19.03
N ALA A 321 13.43 -23.46 18.56
CA ALA A 321 14.58 -23.64 17.67
C ALA A 321 14.28 -23.08 16.28
N LYS A 322 13.04 -23.24 15.81
CA LYS A 322 12.60 -22.74 14.50
C LYS A 322 12.04 -21.32 14.53
N ARG A 323 11.75 -20.78 15.72
CA ARG A 323 11.03 -19.51 15.91
C ARG A 323 9.73 -19.50 15.11
N SER A 324 8.93 -20.56 15.27
CA SER A 324 7.70 -20.79 14.50
C SER A 324 6.65 -21.50 15.35
N TYR A 325 5.40 -21.51 14.89
CA TYR A 325 4.31 -22.21 15.56
C TYR A 325 3.73 -23.34 14.70
N ASP A 326 3.46 -24.49 15.33
CA ASP A 326 2.42 -25.41 14.85
C ASP A 326 1.04 -24.82 15.19
N ARG A 327 0.25 -24.53 14.15
CA ARG A 327 -1.05 -23.86 14.26
C ARG A 327 -2.22 -24.85 14.32
N SER A 328 -1.96 -26.15 14.46
CA SER A 328 -2.98 -27.23 14.53
C SER A 328 -4.05 -26.97 15.59
N THR A 329 -3.66 -26.39 16.72
CA THR A 329 -4.57 -26.05 17.84
C THR A 329 -5.28 -24.71 17.66
N TRP A 330 -4.91 -23.88 16.69
CA TRP A 330 -5.54 -22.58 16.44
C TRP A 330 -6.77 -22.74 15.55
N THR A 331 -7.61 -23.72 15.84
CA THR A 331 -8.76 -24.11 15.02
C THR A 331 -10.04 -24.09 15.86
N TYR A 332 -11.18 -24.30 15.23
CA TYR A 332 -12.46 -24.43 15.94
C TYR A 332 -12.78 -25.89 16.22
N GLN A 333 -13.57 -26.11 17.26
CA GLN A 333 -14.29 -27.37 17.42
C GLN A 333 -15.34 -27.47 16.32
N LEU A 334 -15.38 -28.61 15.63
CA LEU A 334 -16.32 -28.84 14.54
C LEU A 334 -17.45 -29.77 15.01
N ASP A 335 -18.65 -29.60 14.46
CA ASP A 335 -19.74 -30.55 14.56
C ASP A 335 -19.55 -31.74 13.59
N GLU A 336 -20.50 -32.66 13.58
CA GLU A 336 -20.47 -33.86 12.72
C GLU A 336 -20.46 -33.53 11.21
N LYS A 337 -20.88 -32.32 10.83
CA LYS A 337 -20.89 -31.84 9.44
C LYS A 337 -19.62 -31.04 9.09
N GLY A 338 -18.69 -30.89 10.02
CA GLY A 338 -17.48 -30.09 9.82
C GLY A 338 -17.73 -28.58 9.90
N ILE A 339 -18.84 -28.15 10.52
CA ILE A 339 -19.17 -26.75 10.75
C ILE A 339 -18.69 -26.35 12.15
N PRO A 340 -18.10 -25.16 12.36
CA PRO A 340 -17.70 -24.71 13.69
C PRO A 340 -18.85 -24.71 14.69
N LYS A 341 -18.67 -25.35 15.84
CA LYS A 341 -19.61 -25.29 16.97
C LYS A 341 -19.69 -23.86 17.51
N GLN A 342 -20.87 -23.44 17.95
CA GLN A 342 -21.11 -22.07 18.40
C GLN A 342 -21.91 -22.02 19.70
N ASP A 343 -21.56 -21.09 20.58
CA ASP A 343 -22.40 -20.63 21.69
C ASP A 343 -22.79 -19.17 21.47
N LYS A 344 -23.99 -18.95 20.93
CA LYS A 344 -24.52 -17.59 20.68
C LYS A 344 -24.83 -16.80 21.96
N SER A 345 -24.86 -17.46 23.13
CA SER A 345 -24.98 -16.74 24.40
C SER A 345 -23.69 -16.02 24.81
N LEU A 346 -22.56 -16.40 24.19
CA LEU A 346 -21.20 -15.93 24.48
C LEU A 346 -20.73 -16.25 25.91
N LYS A 347 -21.22 -17.33 26.51
CA LYS A 347 -20.92 -17.71 27.91
C LYS A 347 -19.92 -18.87 28.02
N ASP A 348 -19.85 -19.74 27.01
CA ASP A 348 -18.90 -20.84 26.98
C ASP A 348 -17.46 -20.31 27.05
N LYS A 349 -16.66 -20.85 27.98
CA LYS A 349 -15.28 -20.40 28.20
C LYS A 349 -14.37 -20.60 26.99
N ARG A 350 -14.74 -21.48 26.06
CA ARG A 350 -14.01 -21.76 24.82
C ARG A 350 -14.53 -20.96 23.64
N CYS A 351 -15.62 -20.19 23.77
CA CYS A 351 -16.00 -19.30 22.68
C CYS A 351 -14.93 -18.20 22.50
N VAL A 352 -14.71 -17.77 21.25
CA VAL A 352 -13.71 -16.75 20.91
C VAL A 352 -13.86 -15.50 21.78
N TYR A 353 -15.10 -15.07 22.04
CA TYR A 353 -15.38 -13.92 22.89
C TYR A 353 -14.80 -14.06 24.31
N GLN A 354 -15.02 -15.19 24.99
CA GLN A 354 -14.50 -15.40 26.35
C GLN A 354 -12.97 -15.52 26.37
N LEU A 355 -12.37 -16.19 25.39
CA LEU A 355 -10.91 -16.27 25.26
C LEU A 355 -10.28 -14.89 25.02
N MET A 356 -10.95 -14.02 24.28
CA MET A 356 -10.53 -12.63 24.14
C MET A 356 -10.65 -11.85 25.45
N LYS A 357 -11.74 -12.02 26.22
CA LYS A 357 -11.87 -11.35 27.53
C LYS A 357 -10.72 -11.72 28.46
N GLU A 358 -10.34 -13.00 28.48
CA GLU A 358 -9.18 -13.47 29.25
C GLU A 358 -7.87 -12.88 28.70
N HIS A 359 -7.62 -13.00 27.40
CA HIS A 359 -6.37 -12.55 26.76
C HIS A 359 -6.11 -11.05 26.96
N TYR A 360 -7.11 -10.22 26.72
CA TYR A 360 -6.98 -8.76 26.77
C TYR A 360 -7.14 -8.17 28.17
N SER A 361 -7.57 -8.94 29.18
CA SER A 361 -7.70 -8.45 30.57
C SER A 361 -6.41 -7.85 31.14
N ARG A 362 -5.25 -8.28 30.62
CA ARG A 362 -3.90 -7.82 30.99
C ARG A 362 -3.61 -6.38 30.54
N TYR A 363 -4.34 -5.87 29.54
CA TYR A 363 -4.14 -4.53 28.97
C TYR A 363 -4.99 -3.50 29.73
N THR A 364 -4.73 -3.32 31.02
CA THR A 364 -5.42 -2.29 31.83
C THR A 364 -4.94 -0.89 31.43
N PRO A 365 -5.72 0.19 31.68
CA PRO A 365 -5.28 1.55 31.41
C PRO A 365 -3.92 1.90 32.01
N GLU A 366 -3.61 1.40 33.21
CA GLU A 366 -2.31 1.58 33.87
C GLU A 366 -1.18 0.86 33.14
N VAL A 367 -1.45 -0.34 32.60
CA VAL A 367 -0.47 -1.08 31.79
C VAL A 367 -0.26 -0.39 30.45
N VAL A 368 -1.32 0.12 29.83
CA VAL A 368 -1.24 0.91 28.59
C VAL A 368 -0.36 2.14 28.79
N GLU A 369 -0.59 2.92 29.84
CA GLU A 369 0.25 4.09 30.18
C GLU A 369 1.71 3.69 30.39
N LYS A 370 1.95 2.61 31.15
CA LYS A 370 3.32 2.12 31.42
C LYS A 370 4.07 1.68 30.16
N ILE A 371 3.40 1.17 29.14
CA ILE A 371 4.06 0.70 27.90
C ILE A 371 4.19 1.82 26.87
N THR A 372 3.08 2.55 26.66
CA THR A 372 2.94 3.52 25.58
C THR A 372 3.44 4.90 25.95
N GLY A 373 3.44 5.24 27.24
CA GLY A 373 3.65 6.61 27.72
C GLY A 373 2.46 7.55 27.51
N CYS A 374 1.34 7.07 26.95
CA CYS A 374 0.11 7.84 26.84
C CYS A 374 -0.52 7.96 28.23
N PRO A 375 -0.81 9.17 28.74
CA PRO A 375 -1.45 9.32 30.04
C PRO A 375 -2.75 8.54 30.12
N LYS A 376 -2.95 7.84 31.23
CA LYS A 376 -4.12 6.98 31.46
C LYS A 376 -5.44 7.69 31.15
N GLU A 377 -5.59 8.93 31.62
CA GLU A 377 -6.82 9.71 31.43
C GLU A 377 -7.06 10.05 29.95
N THR A 378 -6.00 10.43 29.22
CA THR A 378 -6.08 10.66 27.77
C THR A 378 -6.47 9.39 27.02
N PHE A 379 -5.88 8.24 27.39
CA PHE A 379 -6.26 6.95 26.82
C PHE A 379 -7.74 6.63 27.09
N LEU A 380 -8.23 6.84 28.32
CA LEU A 380 -9.62 6.59 28.68
C LEU A 380 -10.59 7.48 27.92
N GLU A 381 -10.29 8.77 27.74
CA GLU A 381 -11.10 9.68 26.92
C GLU A 381 -11.19 9.21 25.45
N ILE A 382 -10.06 8.80 24.88
CA ILE A 382 -10.01 8.26 23.52
C ILE A 382 -10.79 6.95 23.40
N ALA A 383 -10.58 6.02 24.34
CA ALA A 383 -11.27 4.74 24.36
C ALA A 383 -12.78 4.94 24.53
N ASP A 384 -13.19 5.85 25.42
CA ASP A 384 -14.60 6.18 25.65
C ASP A 384 -15.26 6.73 24.39
N LEU A 385 -14.67 7.78 23.80
CA LEU A 385 -15.21 8.44 22.62
C LEU A 385 -15.27 7.49 21.42
N PHE A 386 -14.20 6.76 21.13
CA PHE A 386 -14.14 5.87 19.97
C PHE A 386 -15.14 4.71 20.11
N THR A 387 -15.22 4.10 21.30
CA THR A 387 -16.11 2.95 21.55
C THR A 387 -17.57 3.34 21.76
N SER A 388 -17.89 4.64 21.86
CA SER A 388 -19.27 5.12 21.85
C SER A 388 -20.04 4.72 20.58
N THR A 389 -19.31 4.35 19.52
CA THR A 389 -19.83 3.93 18.21
C THR A 389 -20.30 2.49 18.12
N HIS A 390 -20.29 1.71 19.21
CA HIS A 390 -20.93 0.39 19.25
C HIS A 390 -22.46 0.44 19.04
N LYS A 391 -23.05 1.62 19.14
CA LYS A 391 -24.48 1.85 18.92
C LYS A 391 -24.81 1.74 17.43
N PRO A 392 -25.90 1.06 17.02
CA PRO A 392 -26.23 0.85 15.61
C PRO A 392 -26.39 2.12 14.75
N ASP A 393 -26.71 3.26 15.37
CA ASP A 393 -26.90 4.56 14.74
C ASP A 393 -25.65 5.46 14.80
N LYS A 394 -24.52 4.91 15.21
CA LYS A 394 -23.21 5.57 15.25
C LYS A 394 -22.19 4.74 14.49
N VAL A 395 -21.22 5.42 13.87
CA VAL A 395 -20.17 4.74 13.10
C VAL A 395 -18.82 5.40 13.31
N ALA A 396 -17.79 4.58 13.49
CA ALA A 396 -16.40 5.04 13.48
C ALA A 396 -15.62 4.48 12.31
N THR A 397 -14.65 5.25 11.84
CA THR A 397 -13.66 4.79 10.86
C THR A 397 -12.24 4.94 11.38
N ILE A 398 -11.39 3.98 11.01
CA ILE A 398 -9.95 4.00 11.32
C ILE A 398 -9.18 4.35 10.05
N LEU A 399 -8.40 5.42 10.12
CA LEU A 399 -7.51 5.91 9.07
C LEU A 399 -6.07 5.62 9.47
N TYR A 400 -5.44 4.68 8.77
CA TYR A 400 -4.04 4.32 9.02
C TYR A 400 -3.28 4.13 7.71
N ALA A 401 -1.94 4.13 7.80
CA ALA A 401 -1.07 3.81 6.69
C ALA A 401 0.20 3.12 7.21
N MET A 402 1.35 3.76 7.02
CA MET A 402 2.66 3.19 7.27
C MET A 402 3.13 3.24 8.72
N GLY A 403 2.50 4.08 9.56
CA GLY A 403 2.89 4.22 10.96
C GLY A 403 2.68 2.94 11.77
N THR A 404 1.76 2.07 11.34
CA THR A 404 1.46 0.79 12.00
C THR A 404 1.85 -0.46 11.21
N THR A 405 2.18 -0.34 9.91
CA THR A 405 2.59 -1.50 9.10
C THR A 405 4.09 -1.79 9.12
N GLN A 406 4.93 -0.79 9.41
CA GLN A 406 6.40 -0.86 9.34
C GLN A 406 7.04 -1.21 10.69
N HIS A 407 6.60 -2.34 11.26
CA HIS A 407 7.05 -2.92 12.54
C HIS A 407 7.18 -4.44 12.40
N THR A 408 7.94 -5.08 13.28
CA THR A 408 8.00 -6.56 13.41
C THR A 408 6.65 -7.21 13.74
N VAL A 409 5.68 -6.44 14.25
CA VAL A 409 4.30 -6.84 14.56
C VAL A 409 3.26 -6.14 13.68
N GLY A 410 3.66 -5.61 12.52
CA GLY A 410 2.82 -4.77 11.67
C GLY A 410 1.51 -5.43 11.24
N THR A 411 1.51 -6.72 10.91
CA THR A 411 0.30 -7.47 10.57
C THR A 411 -0.66 -7.56 11.76
N GLN A 412 -0.14 -7.73 12.97
CA GLN A 412 -0.95 -7.81 14.18
C GLN A 412 -1.52 -6.44 14.58
N ASN A 413 -0.81 -5.33 14.35
CA ASN A 413 -1.39 -3.99 14.48
C ASN A 413 -2.66 -3.85 13.62
N ILE A 414 -2.60 -4.33 12.38
CA ILE A 414 -3.73 -4.24 11.46
C ILE A 414 -4.86 -5.18 11.85
N ARG A 415 -4.54 -6.37 12.36
CA ARG A 415 -5.53 -7.30 12.95
C ARG A 415 -6.29 -6.64 14.10
N ALA A 416 -5.60 -5.89 14.97
CA ALA A 416 -6.24 -5.21 16.10
C ALA A 416 -7.28 -4.17 15.64
N TYR A 417 -7.00 -3.39 14.59
CA TYR A 417 -8.01 -2.53 13.97
C TYR A 417 -9.23 -3.31 13.47
N GLY A 418 -8.96 -4.44 12.81
CA GLY A 418 -9.97 -5.39 12.35
C GLY A 418 -10.89 -5.86 13.48
N ILE A 419 -10.28 -6.32 14.58
CA ILE A 419 -10.98 -6.80 15.77
C ILE A 419 -11.86 -5.71 16.36
N ILE A 420 -11.31 -4.51 16.59
CA ILE A 420 -12.04 -3.38 17.16
C ILE A 420 -13.26 -3.02 16.31
N GLN A 421 -13.08 -2.86 14.99
CA GLN A 421 -14.18 -2.46 14.11
C GLN A 421 -15.26 -3.55 13.96
N LEU A 422 -14.91 -4.83 14.10
CA LEU A 422 -15.89 -5.91 14.16
C LEU A 422 -16.69 -5.90 15.47
N LEU A 423 -16.02 -5.68 16.61
CA LEU A 423 -16.69 -5.59 17.92
C LEU A 423 -17.69 -4.42 17.99
N LEU A 424 -17.32 -3.29 17.36
CA LEU A 424 -18.16 -2.10 17.29
C LEU A 424 -19.23 -2.16 16.18
N GLY A 425 -19.20 -3.17 15.30
CA GLY A 425 -20.17 -3.29 14.19
C GLY A 425 -19.98 -2.26 13.07
N ASN A 426 -18.78 -1.72 12.90
CA ASN A 426 -18.50 -0.61 11.97
C ASN A 426 -18.11 -1.06 10.54
N VAL A 427 -17.87 -2.35 10.30
CA VAL A 427 -17.40 -2.84 8.98
C VAL A 427 -18.57 -3.07 8.02
N GLY A 428 -18.46 -2.53 6.81
CA GLY A 428 -19.49 -2.60 5.77
C GLY A 428 -20.47 -1.43 5.79
N LEU A 429 -20.36 -0.50 6.75
CA LEU A 429 -21.23 0.66 6.89
C LEU A 429 -20.62 1.90 6.21
N ALA A 430 -21.47 2.83 5.76
CA ALA A 430 -21.06 4.16 5.30
C ALA A 430 -20.51 4.98 6.47
N GLY A 431 -19.35 5.62 6.28
CA GLY A 431 -18.62 6.35 7.33
C GLY A 431 -17.79 5.47 8.26
N GLY A 432 -17.81 4.15 8.03
CA GLY A 432 -17.19 3.17 8.90
C GLY A 432 -15.93 2.54 8.33
N GLY A 433 -15.79 1.24 8.60
CA GLY A 433 -14.78 0.39 8.02
C GLY A 433 -13.34 0.74 8.41
N ILE A 434 -12.42 0.23 7.62
CA ILE A 434 -10.99 0.40 7.80
C ILE A 434 -10.42 1.05 6.55
N ASN A 435 -10.09 2.34 6.70
CA ASN A 435 -9.51 3.16 5.66
C ASN A 435 -7.98 3.03 5.70
N ALA A 436 -7.48 1.88 5.24
CA ALA A 436 -6.07 1.66 4.97
C ALA A 436 -5.63 2.56 3.81
N MET A 437 -5.00 3.69 4.10
CA MET A 437 -4.70 4.73 3.13
C MET A 437 -3.44 4.39 2.34
N ARG A 438 -3.62 4.02 1.07
CA ARG A 438 -2.54 3.50 0.23
C ARG A 438 -1.49 4.55 -0.08
N GLY A 439 -0.22 4.13 -0.05
CA GLY A 439 0.95 4.94 -0.37
C GLY A 439 0.89 5.53 -1.78
N GLU A 440 1.47 4.85 -2.76
CA GLU A 440 1.57 5.37 -4.14
C GLU A 440 0.25 5.37 -4.90
N SER A 441 0.19 6.18 -5.95
CA SER A 441 -0.95 6.38 -6.83
C SER A 441 -1.51 5.08 -7.38
N ASN A 442 -0.66 4.09 -7.67
CA ASN A 442 -1.04 2.78 -8.15
C ASN A 442 -0.48 1.60 -7.33
N VAL A 443 -0.16 1.79 -6.04
CA VAL A 443 0.30 0.65 -5.20
C VAL A 443 -0.78 -0.42 -5.05
N GLN A 444 -2.07 -0.03 -5.15
CA GLN A 444 -3.18 -0.98 -5.19
C GLN A 444 -3.11 -1.81 -6.47
N GLY A 445 -3.05 -1.16 -7.64
CA GLY A 445 -3.03 -1.84 -8.94
C GLY A 445 -1.78 -2.68 -9.21
N SER A 446 -0.60 -2.23 -8.79
CA SER A 446 0.64 -3.02 -8.85
C SER A 446 0.61 -4.26 -7.93
N THR A 447 -0.06 -4.16 -6.77
CA THR A 447 -0.35 -5.33 -5.93
C THR A 447 -1.37 -6.25 -6.59
N ASP A 448 -2.41 -5.69 -7.22
CA ASP A 448 -3.45 -6.43 -7.95
C ASP A 448 -2.86 -7.21 -9.14
N ALA A 449 -1.90 -6.62 -9.86
CA ALA A 449 -1.12 -7.20 -10.94
C ALA A 449 0.00 -8.15 -10.46
N ALA A 450 0.17 -8.27 -9.13
CA ALA A 450 1.07 -9.21 -8.48
C ALA A 450 2.56 -9.02 -8.75
N LEU A 451 3.04 -7.77 -8.64
CA LEU A 451 4.47 -7.46 -8.54
C LEU A 451 5.05 -7.82 -7.16
N LEU A 452 4.78 -9.03 -6.68
CA LEU A 452 5.20 -9.57 -5.38
C LEU A 452 5.50 -11.07 -5.52
N TRP A 453 6.48 -11.56 -4.75
CA TRP A 453 7.05 -12.89 -4.99
C TRP A 453 6.03 -14.02 -4.80
N HIS A 454 5.07 -13.84 -3.90
CA HIS A 454 4.15 -14.86 -3.38
C HIS A 454 2.78 -14.89 -4.04
N ILE A 455 2.48 -13.96 -4.95
CA ILE A 455 1.18 -13.90 -5.64
C ILE A 455 1.34 -13.78 -7.16
N LEU A 456 0.29 -14.23 -7.85
CA LEU A 456 -0.05 -14.08 -9.26
C LEU A 456 -1.25 -13.11 -9.35
N PRO A 457 -1.51 -12.50 -10.52
CA PRO A 457 -2.60 -11.53 -10.68
C PRO A 457 -3.92 -11.97 -10.06
N GLY A 458 -4.58 -11.03 -9.39
CA GLY A 458 -5.83 -11.29 -8.67
C GLY A 458 -5.65 -12.08 -7.37
N TYR A 459 -4.50 -11.92 -6.69
CA TYR A 459 -4.20 -12.51 -5.38
C TYR A 459 -4.23 -14.05 -5.37
N ASN A 460 -3.90 -14.68 -6.49
CA ASN A 460 -3.70 -16.13 -6.53
C ASN A 460 -2.30 -16.45 -5.99
N PRO A 461 -2.12 -17.41 -5.08
CA PRO A 461 -0.79 -17.72 -4.55
C PRO A 461 0.14 -18.28 -5.64
N VAL A 462 1.41 -17.92 -5.58
CA VAL A 462 2.44 -18.51 -6.46
C VAL A 462 2.64 -19.99 -6.10
N PRO A 463 2.84 -20.89 -7.07
CA PRO A 463 3.12 -22.28 -6.76
C PRO A 463 4.46 -22.43 -6.01
N GLU A 464 4.48 -23.23 -4.96
CA GLU A 464 5.68 -23.56 -4.18
C GLU A 464 6.19 -24.94 -4.56
N ALA A 465 7.49 -25.07 -4.82
CA ALA A 465 8.12 -26.31 -5.25
C ALA A 465 7.91 -27.45 -4.24
N ALA A 466 7.97 -27.13 -2.95
CA ALA A 466 7.81 -28.10 -1.86
C ALA A 466 6.37 -28.62 -1.68
N LYS A 467 5.36 -27.96 -2.28
CA LYS A 467 3.94 -28.25 -2.02
C LYS A 467 3.16 -28.66 -3.27
N HIS A 468 3.55 -28.18 -4.45
CA HIS A 468 2.75 -28.30 -5.66
C HIS A 468 3.57 -28.88 -6.81
N LYS A 469 3.43 -30.17 -7.09
CA LYS A 469 4.10 -30.81 -8.23
C LYS A 469 3.41 -30.51 -9.56
N ASN A 470 2.09 -30.36 -9.53
CA ASN A 470 1.23 -30.13 -10.69
C ASN A 470 0.02 -29.25 -10.32
N LEU A 471 -0.87 -29.00 -11.29
CA LEU A 471 -2.02 -28.11 -11.12
C LEU A 471 -3.07 -28.66 -10.14
N GLU A 472 -3.26 -29.98 -10.11
CA GLU A 472 -4.19 -30.64 -9.19
C GLU A 472 -3.76 -30.45 -7.73
N GLU A 473 -2.50 -30.75 -7.42
CA GLU A 473 -1.94 -30.56 -6.07
C GLU A 473 -2.00 -29.09 -5.64
N TYR A 474 -1.74 -28.17 -6.57
CA TYR A 474 -1.90 -26.73 -6.33
C TYR A 474 -3.34 -26.40 -5.92
N PHE A 475 -4.35 -26.79 -6.70
CA PHE A 475 -5.74 -26.49 -6.34
C PHE A 475 -6.18 -27.17 -5.04
N LYS A 476 -5.74 -28.41 -4.79
CA LYS A 476 -6.02 -29.11 -3.52
C LYS A 476 -5.48 -28.33 -2.32
N ALA A 477 -4.31 -27.71 -2.45
CA ALA A 477 -3.68 -26.95 -1.39
C ALA A 477 -4.31 -25.57 -1.18
N VAL A 478 -4.65 -24.87 -2.27
CA VAL A 478 -4.99 -23.45 -2.17
C VAL A 478 -6.50 -23.20 -2.11
N VAL A 479 -7.35 -24.06 -2.68
CA VAL A 479 -8.80 -23.86 -2.73
C VAL A 479 -9.42 -24.15 -1.36
N PRO A 480 -9.94 -23.13 -0.64
CA PRO A 480 -10.56 -23.35 0.66
C PRO A 480 -11.88 -24.11 0.51
N LYS A 481 -12.22 -24.89 1.53
CA LYS A 481 -13.49 -25.63 1.61
C LYS A 481 -14.35 -25.10 2.76
N SER A 482 -15.65 -25.22 2.60
CA SER A 482 -16.63 -24.92 3.64
C SER A 482 -17.85 -25.79 3.47
N ASN A 483 -18.33 -26.36 4.58
CA ASN A 483 -19.58 -27.11 4.65
C ASN A 483 -20.72 -26.25 5.22
N ASP A 484 -20.45 -25.00 5.60
CA ASP A 484 -21.45 -24.09 6.12
C ASP A 484 -22.34 -23.57 4.98
N PRO A 485 -23.66 -23.88 4.97
CA PRO A 485 -24.57 -23.42 3.92
C PRO A 485 -24.72 -21.89 3.88
N MET A 486 -24.40 -21.17 4.96
CA MET A 486 -24.39 -19.71 4.98
C MET A 486 -23.11 -19.12 4.38
N SER A 487 -22.03 -19.89 4.29
CA SER A 487 -20.79 -19.43 3.69
C SER A 487 -20.87 -19.44 2.16
N ILE A 488 -20.44 -18.34 1.56
CA ILE A 488 -20.26 -18.26 0.11
C ILE A 488 -18.91 -18.86 -0.29
N ASN A 489 -17.88 -18.73 0.55
CA ASN A 489 -16.53 -19.22 0.29
C ASN A 489 -16.07 -18.95 -1.15
N TRP A 490 -16.07 -17.69 -1.58
CA TRP A 490 -15.94 -17.32 -3.00
C TRP A 490 -14.63 -17.83 -3.65
N TRP A 491 -13.58 -18.00 -2.85
CA TRP A 491 -12.32 -18.59 -3.31
C TRP A 491 -12.43 -20.04 -3.81
N GLN A 492 -13.57 -20.71 -3.61
CA GLN A 492 -13.89 -21.98 -4.27
C GLN A 492 -13.79 -21.92 -5.81
N HIS A 493 -13.97 -20.72 -6.38
CA HIS A 493 -13.90 -20.48 -7.82
C HIS A 493 -12.49 -20.22 -8.35
N ARG A 494 -11.45 -20.32 -7.51
CA ARG A 494 -10.05 -20.09 -7.92
C ARG A 494 -9.60 -20.88 -9.16
N PRO A 495 -10.04 -22.13 -9.40
CA PRO A 495 -9.67 -22.84 -10.62
C PRO A 495 -9.97 -22.07 -11.91
N LYS A 496 -11.15 -21.42 -11.97
CA LYS A 496 -11.55 -20.58 -13.09
C LYS A 496 -10.54 -19.45 -13.31
N TYR A 497 -10.13 -18.77 -12.25
CA TYR A 497 -9.26 -17.59 -12.33
C TYR A 497 -7.86 -17.95 -12.80
N VAL A 498 -7.29 -19.03 -12.25
CA VAL A 498 -5.94 -19.47 -12.60
C VAL A 498 -5.90 -20.01 -14.03
N ILE A 499 -6.88 -20.82 -14.44
CA ILE A 499 -6.94 -21.36 -15.79
C ILE A 499 -7.18 -20.25 -16.82
N SER A 500 -8.06 -19.28 -16.55
CA SER A 500 -8.26 -18.13 -17.43
C SER A 500 -7.01 -17.25 -17.56
N MET A 501 -6.23 -17.10 -16.49
CA MET A 501 -4.96 -16.38 -16.53
C MET A 501 -3.92 -17.12 -17.39
N LEU A 502 -3.77 -18.43 -17.19
CA LEU A 502 -2.90 -19.27 -18.01
C LEU A 502 -3.31 -19.23 -19.49
N LYS A 503 -4.62 -19.28 -19.78
CA LYS A 503 -5.16 -19.10 -21.13
C LYS A 503 -4.85 -17.72 -21.72
N ALA A 504 -4.93 -16.65 -20.93
CA ALA A 504 -4.51 -15.31 -21.36
C ALA A 504 -3.02 -15.22 -21.67
N TRP A 505 -2.17 -15.94 -20.91
CA TRP A 505 -0.72 -15.87 -21.05
C TRP A 505 -0.16 -16.75 -22.16
N PHE A 506 -0.75 -17.92 -22.40
CA PHE A 506 -0.20 -18.93 -23.30
C PHE A 506 -1.13 -19.29 -24.47
N GLY A 507 -2.34 -18.74 -24.51
CA GLY A 507 -3.28 -18.88 -25.62
C GLY A 507 -3.55 -20.32 -26.01
N ASP A 508 -3.27 -20.66 -27.27
CA ASP A 508 -3.51 -22.02 -27.81
C ASP A 508 -2.59 -23.08 -27.21
N ALA A 509 -1.45 -22.70 -26.62
CA ALA A 509 -0.57 -23.65 -25.96
C ALA A 509 -1.14 -24.17 -24.63
N ALA A 510 -2.00 -23.39 -23.95
CA ALA A 510 -2.62 -23.81 -22.69
C ALA A 510 -3.80 -24.77 -22.96
N THR A 511 -3.57 -26.07 -22.94
CA THR A 511 -4.61 -27.09 -23.16
C THR A 511 -4.85 -27.90 -21.89
N LYS A 512 -5.98 -28.62 -21.84
CA LYS A 512 -6.24 -29.49 -20.68
C LYS A 512 -5.17 -30.58 -20.52
N ASP A 513 -4.65 -31.10 -21.63
CA ASP A 513 -3.70 -32.22 -21.63
C ASP A 513 -2.31 -31.86 -21.06
N ASN A 514 -2.00 -30.56 -20.94
CA ASN A 514 -0.74 -30.07 -20.37
C ASN A 514 -0.94 -29.19 -19.14
N ASP A 515 -2.03 -29.40 -18.40
CA ASP A 515 -2.41 -28.58 -17.23
C ASP A 515 -2.41 -27.08 -17.53
N PHE A 516 -2.84 -26.70 -18.74
CA PHE A 516 -2.89 -25.33 -19.23
C PHE A 516 -1.53 -24.61 -19.14
N CYS A 517 -0.43 -25.34 -19.34
CA CYS A 517 0.94 -24.84 -19.15
C CYS A 517 1.26 -24.39 -17.71
N PHE A 518 0.58 -24.91 -16.69
CA PHE A 518 0.86 -24.55 -15.30
C PHE A 518 2.33 -24.75 -14.92
N ASP A 519 2.95 -25.83 -15.39
CA ASP A 519 4.37 -26.12 -15.13
C ASP A 519 5.33 -25.14 -15.80
N TRP A 520 4.87 -24.27 -16.70
CA TRP A 520 5.69 -23.21 -17.26
C TRP A 520 5.89 -22.04 -16.29
N LEU A 521 5.03 -21.92 -15.26
CA LEU A 521 5.21 -20.93 -14.21
C LEU A 521 6.38 -21.30 -13.29
N PRO A 522 7.18 -20.32 -12.84
CA PRO A 522 8.23 -20.59 -11.87
C PRO A 522 7.63 -20.97 -10.52
N LYS A 523 8.12 -22.06 -9.93
CA LYS A 523 7.75 -22.47 -8.57
C LYS A 523 8.76 -21.93 -7.54
N ALA A 524 8.25 -21.23 -6.53
CA ALA A 524 9.05 -20.64 -5.47
C ALA A 524 9.71 -21.74 -4.59
N GLU A 525 10.99 -21.57 -4.28
CA GLU A 525 11.73 -22.44 -3.36
C GLU A 525 11.60 -21.97 -1.91
N LYS A 526 11.68 -20.65 -1.73
CA LYS A 526 11.65 -19.98 -0.43
C LYS A 526 11.01 -18.60 -0.58
N PRO A 527 10.61 -17.96 0.52
CA PRO A 527 10.26 -16.54 0.52
C PRO A 527 11.42 -15.68 0.02
N THR A 528 11.14 -14.73 -0.87
CA THR A 528 12.11 -13.75 -1.37
C THR A 528 11.60 -12.30 -1.23
N PRO A 529 11.11 -11.86 -0.05
CA PRO A 529 10.73 -10.47 0.17
C PRO A 529 11.95 -9.54 0.04
N HIS A 530 11.73 -8.24 -0.13
CA HIS A 530 12.75 -7.19 -0.32
C HIS A 530 14.05 -7.39 0.50
N ILE A 531 13.97 -7.57 1.82
CA ILE A 531 15.18 -7.78 2.66
C ILE A 531 15.94 -9.02 2.21
N VAL A 532 15.26 -10.16 2.03
CA VAL A 532 15.90 -11.42 1.58
C VAL A 532 16.47 -11.26 0.17
N LEU A 533 15.78 -10.56 -0.73
CA LEU A 533 16.28 -10.24 -2.07
C LEU A 533 17.62 -9.50 -2.00
N PHE A 534 17.73 -8.46 -1.17
CA PHE A 534 18.97 -7.69 -1.02
C PHE A 534 20.08 -8.45 -0.27
N GLU A 535 19.74 -9.30 0.70
CA GLU A 535 20.72 -10.19 1.34
C GLU A 535 21.27 -11.24 0.37
N ASP A 536 20.42 -11.86 -0.45
CA ASP A 536 20.84 -12.80 -1.48
C ASP A 536 21.64 -12.10 -2.60
N MET A 537 21.28 -10.86 -2.94
CA MET A 537 22.04 -10.01 -3.86
C MET A 537 23.44 -9.70 -3.30
N TYR A 538 23.52 -9.29 -2.04
CA TYR A 538 24.78 -9.00 -1.35
C TYR A 538 25.68 -10.25 -1.26
N ALA A 539 25.08 -11.42 -1.08
CA ALA A 539 25.74 -12.72 -1.14
C ALA A 539 26.15 -13.16 -2.56
N GLY A 540 25.88 -12.36 -3.59
CA GLY A 540 26.27 -12.61 -4.98
C GLY A 540 25.43 -13.66 -5.71
N LYS A 541 24.24 -14.01 -5.21
CA LYS A 541 23.35 -15.01 -5.82
C LYS A 541 22.62 -14.45 -7.04
N LEU A 542 22.28 -13.18 -7.02
CA LEU A 542 21.67 -12.46 -8.16
C LEU A 542 22.77 -11.90 -9.07
N LYS A 543 22.53 -11.92 -10.38
CA LYS A 543 23.49 -11.50 -11.42
C LYS A 543 23.02 -10.26 -12.18
N GLY A 544 21.73 -10.10 -12.38
CA GLY A 544 21.20 -8.86 -12.92
C GLY A 544 19.70 -8.80 -12.91
N GLY A 545 19.16 -7.63 -13.24
CA GLY A 545 17.73 -7.42 -13.13
C GLY A 545 17.29 -6.01 -13.44
N PHE A 546 16.02 -5.77 -13.14
CA PHE A 546 15.29 -4.57 -13.53
C PHE A 546 14.80 -3.80 -12.30
N LEU A 547 14.90 -2.48 -12.38
CA LEU A 547 14.35 -1.53 -11.43
C LEU A 547 13.37 -0.61 -12.15
N TRP A 548 12.08 -0.78 -11.89
CA TRP A 548 10.98 -0.04 -12.52
C TRP A 548 10.49 1.09 -11.61
N GLY A 549 10.91 2.32 -11.87
CA GLY A 549 10.45 3.51 -11.13
C GLY A 549 10.65 3.41 -9.62
N THR A 550 11.85 3.01 -9.19
CA THR A 550 12.18 2.72 -7.79
C THR A 550 13.59 3.20 -7.43
N ASN A 551 13.77 3.68 -6.21
CA ASN A 551 15.04 4.20 -5.69
C ASN A 551 15.41 3.54 -4.35
N THR A 552 15.93 2.31 -4.40
CA THR A 552 16.21 1.47 -3.22
C THR A 552 17.37 1.99 -2.35
N VAL A 553 18.38 2.63 -2.94
CA VAL A 553 19.51 3.24 -2.20
C VAL A 553 19.09 4.41 -1.29
N VAL A 554 17.84 4.87 -1.41
CA VAL A 554 17.19 5.75 -0.43
C VAL A 554 16.04 5.04 0.29
N GLY A 555 15.18 4.31 -0.43
CA GLY A 555 13.92 3.79 0.12
C GLY A 555 14.00 2.45 0.85
N GLY A 556 14.99 1.61 0.58
CA GLY A 556 15.17 0.33 1.25
C GLY A 556 15.79 0.47 2.64
N PRO A 557 15.56 -0.49 3.56
CA PRO A 557 16.22 -0.47 4.87
C PRO A 557 17.73 -0.69 4.73
N ASN A 558 18.54 -0.29 5.72
CA ASN A 558 20.01 -0.35 5.68
C ASN A 558 20.56 0.03 4.28
N SER A 559 20.15 1.20 3.78
CA SER A 559 20.28 1.51 2.35
C SER A 559 21.74 1.57 1.86
N ALA A 560 22.69 1.75 2.77
CA ALA A 560 24.13 1.60 2.49
C ALA A 560 24.50 0.15 2.11
N LYS A 561 23.95 -0.85 2.81
CA LYS A 561 24.13 -2.27 2.46
C LYS A 561 23.46 -2.60 1.13
N GLU A 562 22.28 -2.04 0.87
CA GLU A 562 21.62 -2.22 -0.42
C GLU A 562 22.42 -1.65 -1.60
N ALA A 563 23.04 -0.47 -1.43
CA ALA A 563 23.98 0.07 -2.42
C ALA A 563 25.15 -0.90 -2.65
N LYS A 564 25.71 -1.49 -1.59
CA LYS A 564 26.77 -2.50 -1.69
C LYS A 564 26.30 -3.81 -2.33
N ALA A 565 25.04 -4.16 -2.20
CA ALA A 565 24.47 -5.34 -2.87
C ALA A 565 24.41 -5.12 -4.39
N LEU A 566 24.05 -3.91 -4.85
CA LEU A 566 24.06 -3.55 -6.27
C LEU A 566 25.47 -3.64 -6.89
N GLU A 567 26.53 -3.38 -6.11
CA GLU A 567 27.93 -3.55 -6.55
C GLU A 567 28.29 -5.01 -6.87
N LYS A 568 27.47 -5.99 -6.46
CA LYS A 568 27.68 -7.43 -6.70
C LYS A 568 27.05 -7.96 -7.97
N LEU A 569 26.23 -7.15 -8.65
CA LEU A 569 25.58 -7.52 -9.89
C LEU A 569 26.57 -7.50 -11.06
N ASP A 570 26.33 -8.35 -12.06
CA ASP A 570 27.00 -8.29 -13.35
C ASP A 570 26.42 -7.14 -14.19
N TRP A 571 25.09 -6.97 -14.15
CA TRP A 571 24.38 -5.91 -14.88
C TRP A 571 23.11 -5.43 -14.17
N LEU A 572 22.68 -4.19 -14.45
CA LEU A 572 21.48 -3.57 -13.88
C LEU A 572 20.78 -2.70 -14.94
N VAL A 573 19.47 -2.82 -15.04
CA VAL A 573 18.63 -1.91 -15.83
C VAL A 573 17.75 -1.09 -14.89
N ALA A 574 17.93 0.22 -14.87
CA ALA A 574 17.09 1.17 -14.17
C ALA A 574 16.21 1.94 -15.16
N ILE A 575 14.91 2.04 -14.87
CA ILE A 575 13.93 2.76 -15.67
C ILE A 575 13.34 3.84 -14.77
N ASP A 576 13.59 5.11 -15.10
CA ASP A 576 13.16 6.23 -14.26
C ASP A 576 13.01 7.53 -15.06
N LEU A 577 12.46 8.54 -14.40
CA LEU A 577 12.32 9.89 -14.94
C LEU A 577 13.61 10.71 -14.83
N TRP A 578 14.49 10.34 -13.90
CA TRP A 578 15.67 11.10 -13.47
C TRP A 578 16.87 10.18 -13.22
N GLU A 579 18.08 10.74 -13.16
CA GLU A 579 19.12 10.08 -12.36
C GLU A 579 18.63 9.95 -10.91
N THR A 580 18.80 8.77 -10.32
CA THR A 580 18.45 8.46 -8.93
C THR A 580 19.68 7.93 -8.20
N ASP A 581 19.68 8.00 -6.87
CA ASP A 581 20.74 7.40 -6.04
C ASP A 581 21.02 5.93 -6.40
N THR A 582 19.97 5.21 -6.78
CA THR A 582 20.06 3.82 -7.21
C THR A 582 20.65 3.65 -8.61
N SER A 583 20.44 4.58 -9.55
CA SER A 583 21.11 4.49 -10.86
C SER A 583 22.58 4.94 -10.81
N ILE A 584 22.96 5.70 -9.78
CA ILE A 584 24.31 6.28 -9.64
C ILE A 584 25.14 5.74 -8.48
N TYR A 585 24.70 4.70 -7.77
CA TYR A 585 25.36 4.13 -6.58
C TYR A 585 26.87 3.82 -6.80
N TRP A 586 27.26 3.58 -8.05
CA TRP A 586 28.63 3.27 -8.46
C TRP A 586 29.56 4.50 -8.50
N LYS A 587 29.03 5.75 -8.55
CA LYS A 587 29.83 6.97 -8.82
C LYS A 587 30.96 7.17 -7.82
N GLU A 588 30.74 6.94 -6.53
CA GLU A 588 31.77 7.16 -5.50
C GLU A 588 32.86 6.08 -5.49
N ASN A 589 32.59 4.88 -6.02
CA ASN A 589 33.48 3.71 -5.95
C ASN A 589 33.74 3.08 -7.33
N TYR A 590 33.64 3.88 -8.40
CA TYR A 590 33.51 3.38 -9.77
C TYR A 590 34.61 2.40 -10.21
N LYS A 591 35.85 2.57 -9.74
CA LYS A 591 37.00 1.70 -10.08
C LYS A 591 36.77 0.25 -9.67
N ASN A 592 36.11 0.05 -8.53
CA ASN A 592 35.89 -1.25 -7.90
C ASN A 592 34.54 -1.86 -8.27
N VAL A 593 33.58 -1.06 -8.75
CA VAL A 593 32.26 -1.54 -9.16
C VAL A 593 32.28 -1.99 -10.61
N LYS A 594 32.04 -3.28 -10.87
CA LYS A 594 32.06 -3.87 -12.22
C LYS A 594 30.69 -4.03 -12.86
N THR A 595 29.61 -3.73 -12.14
CA THR A 595 28.24 -3.79 -12.67
C THR A 595 28.07 -2.92 -13.92
N GLU A 596 27.65 -3.53 -15.02
CA GLU A 596 27.19 -2.81 -16.22
C GLU A 596 25.82 -2.18 -15.93
N VAL A 597 25.62 -0.88 -16.20
CA VAL A 597 24.35 -0.22 -15.86
C VAL A 597 23.72 0.44 -17.08
N PHE A 598 22.43 0.21 -17.27
CA PHE A 598 21.58 0.87 -18.25
C PHE A 598 20.58 1.73 -17.50
N LEU A 599 20.48 3.01 -17.84
CA LEU A 599 19.46 3.91 -17.33
C LEU A 599 18.59 4.38 -18.51
N LEU A 600 17.35 3.90 -18.51
CA LEU A 600 16.38 4.08 -19.59
C LEU A 600 15.43 5.25 -19.25
N PRO A 601 15.28 6.25 -20.13
CA PRO A 601 14.43 7.41 -19.90
C PRO A 601 12.94 7.05 -20.01
N ALA A 602 12.20 7.19 -18.91
CA ALA A 602 10.76 6.89 -18.86
C ALA A 602 9.86 8.12 -19.07
N ALA A 603 8.67 7.87 -19.63
CA ALA A 603 7.59 8.83 -19.74
C ALA A 603 6.92 9.09 -18.38
N SER A 604 6.60 10.35 -18.09
CA SER A 604 5.85 10.74 -16.89
C SER A 604 4.34 10.49 -17.06
N SER A 605 3.56 10.63 -15.99
CA SER A 605 2.11 10.39 -16.00
C SER A 605 1.28 11.28 -16.93
N VAL A 606 1.82 12.43 -17.36
CA VAL A 606 1.15 13.34 -18.32
C VAL A 606 1.58 13.06 -19.76
N GLU A 607 2.53 12.14 -19.95
CA GLU A 607 3.15 11.79 -21.24
C GLU A 607 2.69 10.41 -21.76
N LYS A 608 1.83 9.71 -21.00
CA LYS A 608 1.31 8.38 -21.32
C LYS A 608 -0.17 8.22 -20.95
N GLU A 609 -0.78 7.15 -21.45
CA GLU A 609 -2.19 6.79 -21.24
C GLU A 609 -2.28 5.39 -20.62
N GLY A 610 -3.28 5.18 -19.77
CA GLY A 610 -3.50 3.94 -19.05
C GLY A 610 -4.42 4.14 -17.84
N SER A 611 -4.49 3.15 -16.96
CA SER A 611 -5.27 3.25 -15.73
C SER A 611 -4.42 3.14 -14.47
N ILE A 612 -4.81 3.85 -13.41
CA ILE A 612 -4.28 3.64 -12.06
C ILE A 612 -5.40 3.38 -11.08
N THR A 613 -5.14 2.53 -10.09
CA THR A 613 -6.11 2.16 -9.06
C THR A 613 -5.77 2.83 -7.75
N ASN A 614 -6.65 3.73 -7.32
CA ASN A 614 -6.48 4.47 -6.06
C ASN A 614 -6.78 3.58 -4.82
N SER A 615 -6.63 4.15 -3.63
CA SER A 615 -6.90 3.44 -2.37
C SER A 615 -8.34 2.93 -2.24
N GLY A 616 -9.32 3.65 -2.78
CA GLY A 616 -10.72 3.21 -2.80
C GLY A 616 -11.00 2.07 -3.79
N ARG A 617 -9.97 1.50 -4.44
CA ARG A 617 -10.04 0.50 -5.51
C ARG A 617 -10.59 1.04 -6.84
N TRP A 618 -10.70 2.36 -6.99
CA TRP A 618 -11.18 2.96 -8.23
C TRP A 618 -10.06 2.91 -9.26
N ALA A 619 -10.21 2.06 -10.27
CA ALA A 619 -9.39 2.05 -11.46
C ALA A 619 -9.84 3.20 -12.36
N GLN A 620 -9.00 4.22 -12.47
CA GLN A 620 -9.29 5.48 -13.15
C GLN A 620 -8.40 5.61 -14.38
N TRP A 621 -9.01 5.80 -15.55
CA TRP A 621 -8.29 6.04 -16.78
C TRP A 621 -7.71 7.46 -16.81
N ARG A 622 -6.48 7.60 -17.32
CA ARG A 622 -5.80 8.89 -17.56
C ARG A 622 -5.32 8.97 -19.01
N TYR A 623 -5.27 10.18 -19.56
CA TYR A 623 -4.92 10.40 -20.96
C TYR A 623 -3.55 11.08 -21.12
N LYS A 624 -2.88 10.74 -22.21
CA LYS A 624 -1.64 11.40 -22.66
C LYS A 624 -1.94 12.84 -23.05
N ALA A 625 -1.27 13.80 -22.41
CA ALA A 625 -1.43 15.22 -22.69
C ALA A 625 -0.36 15.74 -23.67
N MET A 626 0.88 15.22 -23.57
CA MET A 626 1.99 15.60 -24.45
C MET A 626 2.89 14.40 -24.76
N ASN A 627 3.82 14.55 -25.71
CA ASN A 627 4.87 13.55 -25.93
C ASN A 627 5.95 13.64 -24.84
N PRO A 628 6.57 12.50 -24.48
CA PRO A 628 7.70 12.48 -23.54
C PRO A 628 8.93 13.23 -24.12
N PRO A 629 9.87 13.68 -23.27
CA PRO A 629 11.04 14.45 -23.71
C PRO A 629 12.05 13.58 -24.49
N GLY A 630 12.59 14.12 -25.57
CA GLY A 630 13.57 13.44 -26.43
C GLY A 630 13.08 12.08 -26.90
N ASP A 631 13.85 11.04 -26.60
CA ASP A 631 13.57 9.65 -26.95
C ASP A 631 12.97 8.85 -25.78
N ALA A 632 12.50 9.50 -24.72
CA ALA A 632 11.90 8.82 -23.58
C ALA A 632 10.64 8.01 -23.99
N LYS A 633 10.43 6.86 -23.34
CA LYS A 633 9.37 5.88 -23.69
C LYS A 633 8.48 5.55 -22.50
N SER A 634 7.23 5.14 -22.76
CA SER A 634 6.38 4.60 -21.69
C SER A 634 6.96 3.29 -21.16
N ASP A 635 6.71 2.96 -19.89
CA ASP A 635 7.16 1.68 -19.34
C ASP A 635 6.52 0.50 -20.11
N LEU A 636 5.32 0.72 -20.67
CA LEU A 636 4.61 -0.21 -21.55
C LEU A 636 5.43 -0.55 -22.81
N GLU A 637 5.95 0.47 -23.49
CA GLU A 637 6.79 0.29 -24.67
C GLU A 637 8.14 -0.34 -24.29
N ILE A 638 8.74 0.07 -23.17
CA ILE A 638 10.04 -0.46 -22.72
C ILE A 638 9.96 -1.97 -22.44
N VAL A 639 8.94 -2.44 -21.70
CA VAL A 639 8.78 -3.86 -21.41
C VAL A 639 8.48 -4.67 -22.68
N ASP A 640 7.71 -4.12 -23.61
CA ASP A 640 7.41 -4.75 -24.90
C ASP A 640 8.68 -4.93 -25.76
N LEU A 641 9.48 -3.87 -25.93
CA LEU A 641 10.73 -3.90 -26.69
C LEU A 641 11.71 -4.93 -26.13
N ILE A 642 11.92 -4.94 -24.80
CA ILE A 642 12.82 -5.90 -24.15
C ILE A 642 12.32 -7.33 -24.32
N PHE A 643 11.03 -7.58 -24.08
CA PHE A 643 10.48 -8.93 -24.19
C PHE A 643 10.55 -9.46 -25.63
N ASN A 644 10.19 -8.64 -26.62
CA ASN A 644 10.23 -9.04 -28.02
C ASN A 644 11.65 -9.35 -28.48
N GLU A 645 12.65 -8.54 -28.11
CA GLU A 645 14.05 -8.82 -28.46
C GLU A 645 14.54 -10.11 -27.78
N VAL A 646 14.25 -10.33 -26.49
CA VAL A 646 14.57 -11.60 -25.80
C VAL A 646 13.91 -12.78 -26.51
N ARG A 647 12.64 -12.64 -26.90
CA ARG A 647 11.88 -13.67 -27.64
C ARG A 647 12.52 -13.98 -28.99
N GLN A 648 13.00 -12.97 -29.73
CA GLN A 648 13.71 -13.19 -31.00
C GLN A 648 15.02 -13.93 -30.79
N LEU A 649 15.79 -13.61 -29.74
CA LEU A 649 17.01 -14.35 -29.42
C LEU A 649 16.73 -15.82 -29.12
N TYR A 650 15.69 -16.15 -28.34
CA TYR A 650 15.32 -17.55 -28.08
C TYR A 650 14.77 -18.27 -29.33
N LYS A 651 14.05 -17.57 -30.22
CA LYS A 651 13.62 -18.15 -31.51
C LYS A 651 14.80 -18.48 -32.42
N LYS A 652 15.82 -17.62 -32.46
CA LYS A 652 16.99 -17.78 -33.34
C LYS A 652 18.02 -18.76 -32.80
N GLU A 653 18.28 -18.72 -31.50
CA GLU A 653 19.43 -19.40 -30.88
C GLU A 653 19.04 -20.57 -29.98
N ASN A 654 17.74 -20.78 -29.75
CA ASN A 654 17.25 -21.68 -28.72
C ASN A 654 17.78 -21.28 -27.32
N GLY A 655 17.62 -22.14 -26.32
CA GLY A 655 18.16 -21.94 -24.98
C GLY A 655 17.53 -22.92 -23.99
N LYS A 656 17.70 -22.67 -22.69
CA LYS A 656 17.05 -23.49 -21.67
C LYS A 656 15.57 -23.16 -21.62
N PHE A 657 14.72 -24.16 -21.85
CA PHE A 657 13.26 -24.06 -21.75
C PHE A 657 12.68 -22.76 -22.36
N PRO A 658 12.75 -22.60 -23.69
CA PRO A 658 12.33 -21.37 -24.38
C PRO A 658 10.80 -21.22 -24.47
N ASP A 659 10.06 -22.32 -24.33
CA ASP A 659 8.61 -22.43 -24.53
C ASP A 659 7.77 -21.29 -23.92
N PRO A 660 7.88 -20.96 -22.61
CA PRO A 660 7.11 -19.87 -22.02
C PRO A 660 7.35 -18.52 -22.69
N ILE A 661 8.54 -18.29 -23.26
CA ILE A 661 8.89 -17.02 -23.90
C ILE A 661 8.40 -17.03 -25.35
N VAL A 662 8.69 -18.09 -26.09
CA VAL A 662 8.42 -18.14 -27.54
C VAL A 662 6.94 -18.37 -27.85
N LYS A 663 6.20 -19.08 -26.98
CA LYS A 663 4.76 -19.37 -27.12
C LYS A 663 3.85 -18.44 -26.32
N ALA A 664 4.40 -17.43 -25.64
CA ALA A 664 3.59 -16.42 -24.95
C ALA A 664 2.62 -15.73 -25.92
N ASN A 665 1.37 -15.58 -25.48
CA ASN A 665 0.39 -14.70 -26.09
C ASN A 665 0.76 -13.25 -25.73
N TRP A 666 1.37 -12.52 -26.65
CA TRP A 666 1.91 -11.17 -26.43
C TRP A 666 1.58 -10.30 -27.65
N ASN A 667 0.32 -9.92 -27.77
CA ASN A 667 -0.24 -9.23 -28.94
C ASN A 667 -0.88 -7.91 -28.49
N TYR A 668 -0.03 -6.94 -28.14
CA TYR A 668 -0.47 -5.64 -27.60
C TYR A 668 -0.25 -4.48 -28.55
N THR A 669 0.28 -4.74 -29.74
CA THR A 669 0.57 -3.73 -30.75
C THR A 669 -0.31 -3.99 -31.96
N HIS A 670 -1.02 -2.97 -32.44
CA HIS A 670 -1.82 -3.06 -33.66
C HIS A 670 -0.92 -3.27 -34.88
N GLU A 671 -1.43 -3.95 -35.91
CA GLU A 671 -0.70 -4.13 -37.15
C GLU A 671 -0.32 -2.77 -37.77
N GLY A 672 0.96 -2.60 -38.13
CA GLY A 672 1.50 -1.35 -38.67
C GLY A 672 1.84 -0.29 -37.61
N HIS A 673 1.64 -0.55 -36.32
CA HIS A 673 2.07 0.31 -35.22
C HIS A 673 3.32 -0.24 -34.54
N HIS A 674 4.08 0.63 -33.86
CA HIS A 674 5.29 0.26 -33.10
C HIS A 674 5.09 0.30 -31.59
N GLU A 675 4.16 1.11 -31.08
CA GLU A 675 3.87 1.24 -29.65
C GLU A 675 2.71 0.32 -29.23
N PRO A 676 2.81 -0.37 -28.08
CA PRO A 676 1.70 -1.15 -27.54
C PRO A 676 0.53 -0.25 -27.11
N ASP A 677 -0.70 -0.73 -27.33
CA ASP A 677 -1.95 -0.08 -26.95
C ASP A 677 -2.37 -0.51 -25.54
N PRO A 678 -2.45 0.42 -24.56
CA PRO A 678 -2.91 0.11 -23.21
C PRO A 678 -4.34 -0.47 -23.18
N GLU A 679 -5.22 -0.15 -24.13
CA GLU A 679 -6.56 -0.74 -24.16
C GLU A 679 -6.56 -2.23 -24.50
N LEU A 680 -5.64 -2.70 -25.34
CA LEU A 680 -5.49 -4.14 -25.62
C LEU A 680 -5.08 -4.89 -24.35
N VAL A 681 -4.19 -4.30 -23.54
CA VAL A 681 -3.79 -4.87 -22.25
C VAL A 681 -4.95 -4.84 -21.25
N ALA A 682 -5.68 -3.73 -21.15
CA ALA A 682 -6.85 -3.59 -20.28
C ALA A 682 -7.97 -4.59 -20.63
N ARG A 683 -8.17 -4.88 -21.93
CA ARG A 683 -9.10 -5.90 -22.42
C ARG A 683 -8.69 -7.31 -22.00
N GLU A 684 -7.40 -7.65 -22.07
CA GLU A 684 -6.88 -8.92 -21.55
C GLU A 684 -7.02 -9.02 -20.02
N ILE A 685 -6.70 -7.94 -19.29
CA ILE A 685 -6.88 -7.83 -17.84
C ILE A 685 -8.34 -8.12 -17.45
N ASN A 686 -9.31 -7.49 -18.12
CA ASN A 686 -10.74 -7.76 -17.91
C ASN A 686 -11.11 -9.21 -18.24
N GLY A 687 -10.69 -9.69 -19.40
CA GLY A 687 -10.96 -11.02 -19.91
C GLY A 687 -12.07 -11.10 -20.96
N TYR A 688 -12.01 -12.17 -21.75
CA TYR A 688 -12.83 -12.42 -22.93
C TYR A 688 -13.02 -13.92 -23.18
N ASP A 689 -14.03 -14.29 -23.98
CA ASP A 689 -14.18 -15.64 -24.50
C ASP A 689 -13.09 -15.96 -25.54
N TRP A 690 -12.33 -17.03 -25.34
CA TRP A 690 -11.11 -17.31 -26.11
C TRP A 690 -11.38 -17.49 -27.61
N LYS A 691 -12.52 -18.07 -28.00
CA LYS A 691 -12.84 -18.35 -29.40
C LYS A 691 -13.41 -17.13 -30.11
N SER A 692 -14.43 -16.50 -29.51
CA SER A 692 -15.15 -15.38 -30.11
C SER A 692 -14.47 -14.02 -29.90
N LYS A 693 -13.53 -13.93 -28.95
CA LYS A 693 -12.83 -12.70 -28.53
C LYS A 693 -13.74 -11.59 -27.97
N LYS A 694 -14.99 -11.93 -27.64
CA LYS A 694 -15.94 -11.02 -26.96
C LYS A 694 -15.56 -10.83 -25.50
N GLN A 695 -15.54 -9.57 -25.04
CA GLN A 695 -15.28 -9.22 -23.65
C GLN A 695 -16.33 -9.82 -22.70
N LEU A 696 -15.90 -10.22 -21.52
CA LEU A 696 -16.78 -10.66 -20.44
C LEU A 696 -17.32 -9.46 -19.66
N ASP A 697 -18.58 -9.52 -19.23
CA ASP A 697 -19.21 -8.51 -18.38
C ASP A 697 -18.87 -8.70 -16.90
N SER A 698 -18.49 -9.92 -16.48
CA SER A 698 -18.18 -10.23 -15.08
C SER A 698 -17.17 -11.37 -14.94
N PHE A 699 -16.38 -11.34 -13.85
CA PHE A 699 -15.59 -12.51 -13.45
C PHE A 699 -16.43 -13.76 -13.12
N MET A 700 -17.74 -13.61 -12.94
CA MET A 700 -18.65 -14.75 -12.73
C MET A 700 -18.79 -15.61 -13.99
N ASP A 701 -18.49 -15.05 -15.17
CA ASP A 701 -18.58 -15.72 -16.46
C ASP A 701 -17.32 -16.54 -16.79
N LEU A 702 -16.28 -16.45 -15.95
CA LEU A 702 -15.04 -17.22 -16.11
C LEU A 702 -15.29 -18.72 -15.94
N LYS A 703 -14.52 -19.51 -16.68
CA LYS A 703 -14.59 -20.98 -16.73
C LYS A 703 -13.22 -21.62 -16.51
N ASP A 704 -13.24 -22.84 -16.02
CA ASP A 704 -12.08 -23.69 -15.72
C ASP A 704 -11.81 -24.75 -16.82
N ASP A 705 -12.42 -24.60 -18.00
CA ASP A 705 -12.26 -25.48 -19.16
C ASP A 705 -11.31 -24.92 -20.24
N GLY A 706 -10.76 -23.72 -20.01
CA GLY A 706 -9.90 -23.01 -20.95
C GLY A 706 -10.63 -22.27 -22.07
N THR A 707 -11.97 -22.14 -22.04
CA THR A 707 -12.68 -21.33 -23.07
C THR A 707 -12.71 -19.84 -22.74
N THR A 708 -12.21 -19.41 -21.58
CA THR A 708 -12.12 -18.00 -21.19
C THR A 708 -10.69 -17.61 -20.90
N ALA A 709 -10.30 -16.40 -21.28
CA ALA A 709 -9.01 -15.78 -20.97
C ALA A 709 -9.24 -14.56 -20.08
N CYS A 710 -8.45 -14.38 -19.03
CA CYS A 710 -8.55 -13.23 -18.14
C CYS A 710 -7.23 -13.02 -17.40
N GLY A 711 -6.55 -11.92 -17.66
CA GLY A 711 -5.26 -11.58 -17.06
C GLY A 711 -5.34 -11.29 -15.57
N ASN A 712 -6.46 -10.70 -15.11
CA ASN A 712 -6.68 -10.43 -13.69
C ASN A 712 -8.17 -10.48 -13.32
N TRP A 713 -8.61 -11.58 -12.71
CA TRP A 713 -10.03 -11.84 -12.48
C TRP A 713 -10.74 -10.77 -11.64
N ILE A 714 -10.06 -10.06 -10.73
CA ILE A 714 -10.75 -9.02 -9.94
C ILE A 714 -11.14 -7.81 -10.78
N TYR A 715 -10.50 -7.61 -11.94
CA TYR A 715 -10.84 -6.61 -12.95
C TYR A 715 -11.90 -7.10 -13.96
N GLY A 716 -12.35 -8.36 -13.87
CA GLY A 716 -13.41 -8.90 -14.71
C GLY A 716 -14.71 -8.11 -14.55
N GLY A 717 -15.03 -7.30 -15.56
CA GLY A 717 -16.11 -6.31 -15.57
C GLY A 717 -15.65 -4.85 -15.67
N SER A 718 -14.35 -4.55 -15.77
CA SER A 718 -13.81 -3.19 -15.94
C SER A 718 -13.83 -2.68 -17.39
N PHE A 719 -13.78 -3.60 -18.36
CA PHE A 719 -13.81 -3.31 -19.80
C PHE A 719 -14.66 -4.36 -20.51
N THR A 720 -15.91 -4.01 -20.80
CA THR A 720 -16.88 -4.93 -21.41
C THR A 720 -17.18 -4.56 -22.87
N GLU A 721 -18.09 -5.26 -23.54
CA GLU A 721 -18.56 -4.87 -24.88
C GLU A 721 -19.24 -3.48 -24.90
N LYS A 722 -19.63 -2.97 -23.73
CA LYS A 722 -20.12 -1.59 -23.56
C LYS A 722 -19.00 -0.54 -23.54
N GLY A 723 -17.74 -0.98 -23.53
CA GLY A 723 -16.56 -0.14 -23.50
C GLY A 723 -15.81 -0.18 -22.17
N ASN A 724 -14.81 0.70 -22.06
CA ASN A 724 -13.93 0.83 -20.92
C ASN A 724 -14.62 1.60 -19.77
N LEU A 725 -15.08 0.89 -18.74
CA LEU A 725 -15.82 1.50 -17.63
C LEU A 725 -14.94 2.38 -16.72
N MET A 726 -13.61 2.22 -16.80
CA MET A 726 -12.65 3.05 -16.07
C MET A 726 -12.59 4.49 -16.60
N LYS A 727 -13.14 4.74 -17.80
CA LYS A 727 -13.25 6.07 -18.42
C LYS A 727 -14.50 6.87 -18.00
N ARG A 728 -15.44 6.28 -17.26
CA ARG A 728 -16.71 6.94 -16.92
C ARG A 728 -16.49 8.15 -15.99
N ARG A 729 -17.34 9.18 -16.15
CA ARG A 729 -17.29 10.45 -15.40
C ARG A 729 -18.67 10.89 -14.87
N GLY A 730 -19.57 9.94 -14.61
CA GLY A 730 -20.90 10.23 -14.08
C GLY A 730 -20.86 10.68 -12.62
N LEU A 731 -21.71 11.64 -12.25
CA LEU A 731 -21.69 12.33 -10.96
C LEU A 731 -22.84 11.96 -10.01
N ASP A 732 -23.58 10.88 -10.28
CA ASP A 732 -24.61 10.38 -9.37
C ASP A 732 -23.99 9.95 -8.03
N GLU A 733 -24.40 10.53 -6.90
CA GLU A 733 -23.85 10.17 -5.58
C GLU A 733 -24.34 8.81 -5.05
N GLY A 734 -25.31 8.20 -5.73
CA GLY A 734 -25.98 6.98 -5.27
C GLY A 734 -26.95 7.24 -4.10
N PRO A 735 -27.55 6.18 -3.54
CA PRO A 735 -28.53 6.29 -2.46
C PRO A 735 -27.96 6.91 -1.17
N GLY A 736 -28.84 7.60 -0.44
CA GLY A 736 -28.53 8.13 0.90
C GLY A 736 -27.51 9.27 0.92
N ASN A 737 -27.16 9.84 -0.25
CA ASN A 737 -26.13 10.88 -0.38
C ASN A 737 -24.77 10.49 0.23
N THR A 738 -24.47 9.19 0.23
CA THR A 738 -23.28 8.62 0.87
C THR A 738 -22.00 8.87 0.07
N GLY A 739 -22.12 9.31 -1.20
CA GLY A 739 -21.01 9.70 -2.05
C GLY A 739 -20.34 8.53 -2.77
N LEU A 740 -21.12 7.56 -3.24
CA LEU A 740 -20.61 6.33 -3.87
C LEU A 740 -20.03 6.57 -5.27
N TYR A 741 -20.66 7.45 -6.06
CA TYR A 741 -20.29 7.72 -7.45
C TYR A 741 -20.14 6.45 -8.31
N PRO A 742 -21.17 5.58 -8.41
CA PRO A 742 -21.06 4.31 -9.14
C PRO A 742 -20.75 4.51 -10.63
N GLU A 743 -21.07 5.66 -11.19
CA GLU A 743 -20.81 6.03 -12.59
C GLU A 743 -19.51 6.84 -12.79
N TRP A 744 -18.71 7.06 -11.74
CA TRP A 744 -17.37 7.62 -11.87
C TRP A 744 -16.32 6.52 -11.85
N ALA A 745 -15.55 6.38 -12.93
CA ALA A 745 -14.59 5.31 -13.13
C ALA A 745 -15.19 3.92 -12.86
N TRP A 746 -14.38 2.96 -12.39
CA TRP A 746 -14.85 1.64 -11.99
C TRP A 746 -14.06 1.11 -10.80
N ALA A 747 -14.73 0.51 -9.81
CA ALA A 747 -14.06 -0.05 -8.63
C ALA A 747 -14.11 -1.58 -8.61
N TRP A 748 -12.98 -2.26 -8.41
CA TRP A 748 -13.06 -3.72 -8.21
C TRP A 748 -13.45 -4.07 -6.77
N PRO A 749 -14.16 -5.19 -6.52
CA PRO A 749 -14.75 -6.09 -7.51
C PRO A 749 -16.14 -5.61 -7.98
N LEU A 750 -16.42 -5.70 -9.29
CA LEU A 750 -17.74 -5.43 -9.91
C LEU A 750 -18.42 -4.13 -9.45
N ASN A 751 -17.65 -3.04 -9.39
CA ASN A 751 -18.09 -1.71 -9.01
C ASN A 751 -18.57 -1.53 -7.56
N ARG A 752 -18.32 -2.51 -6.67
CA ARG A 752 -18.66 -2.44 -5.24
C ARG A 752 -17.82 -1.37 -4.53
N ARG A 753 -18.45 -0.27 -4.13
CA ARG A 753 -17.74 0.89 -3.55
C ARG A 753 -17.42 0.67 -2.08
N ILE A 754 -18.35 0.12 -1.30
CA ILE A 754 -18.12 -0.29 0.09
C ILE A 754 -18.05 -1.82 0.16
N ALA A 755 -16.89 -2.35 0.56
CA ALA A 755 -16.70 -3.79 0.71
C ALA A 755 -17.48 -4.32 1.93
N TYR A 756 -17.90 -5.59 1.87
CA TYR A 756 -18.65 -6.24 2.96
C TYR A 756 -20.00 -5.56 3.27
N ASN A 757 -20.56 -4.79 2.33
CA ASN A 757 -21.77 -3.99 2.53
C ASN A 757 -23.04 -4.81 2.88
N ARG A 758 -23.02 -6.14 2.71
CA ARG A 758 -24.05 -7.03 3.28
C ARG A 758 -24.12 -6.92 4.81
N ALA A 759 -23.02 -6.60 5.48
CA ALA A 759 -22.97 -6.36 6.91
C ALA A 759 -23.61 -5.02 7.34
N ALA A 760 -23.99 -4.15 6.40
CA ALA A 760 -24.67 -2.88 6.68
C ALA A 760 -26.14 -3.05 7.12
N VAL A 761 -26.69 -4.26 6.98
CA VAL A 761 -28.07 -4.59 7.34
C VAL A 761 -28.10 -5.72 8.35
N ASN A 762 -29.18 -5.81 9.12
CA ASN A 762 -29.47 -6.96 9.97
C ASN A 762 -29.93 -8.18 9.12
N ARG A 763 -30.21 -9.31 9.79
CA ARG A 763 -30.68 -10.54 9.12
C ARG A 763 -32.03 -10.41 8.42
N LYS A 764 -32.82 -9.37 8.70
CA LYS A 764 -34.08 -9.05 8.00
C LYS A 764 -33.87 -8.16 6.77
N GLY A 765 -32.67 -7.62 6.56
CA GLY A 765 -32.40 -6.69 5.46
C GLY A 765 -32.56 -5.22 5.78
N GLU A 766 -32.80 -4.89 7.04
CA GLU A 766 -32.98 -3.52 7.51
C GLU A 766 -31.62 -2.90 7.83
N PRO A 767 -31.30 -1.69 7.33
CA PRO A 767 -30.08 -0.97 7.69
C PRO A 767 -29.97 -0.75 9.20
N TRP A 768 -28.76 -0.92 9.76
CA TRP A 768 -28.50 -0.62 11.18
C TRP A 768 -28.78 0.84 11.52
N ASP A 769 -28.41 1.73 10.59
CA ASP A 769 -28.78 3.14 10.60
C ASP A 769 -29.69 3.47 9.41
N PRO A 770 -31.00 3.68 9.63
CA PRO A 770 -31.94 4.05 8.57
C PRO A 770 -31.63 5.39 7.87
N LYS A 771 -30.86 6.30 8.49
CA LYS A 771 -30.54 7.62 7.93
C LYS A 771 -29.38 7.56 6.93
N ARG A 772 -28.45 6.64 7.11
CA ARG A 772 -27.24 6.46 6.27
C ARG A 772 -27.33 5.19 5.41
N TRP A 773 -28.54 4.77 5.04
CA TRP A 773 -28.69 3.60 4.19
C TRP A 773 -28.15 3.86 2.78
N PHE A 774 -27.32 2.96 2.32
CA PHE A 774 -26.82 2.94 0.94
C PHE A 774 -27.04 1.58 0.27
N ILE A 775 -27.43 0.57 1.06
CA ILE A 775 -27.81 -0.76 0.60
C ILE A 775 -28.89 -1.31 1.53
N LYS A 776 -29.88 -2.02 0.97
CA LYS A 776 -30.90 -2.75 1.73
C LYS A 776 -31.47 -3.93 0.95
N TRP A 777 -32.06 -4.89 1.65
CA TRP A 777 -32.80 -6.00 1.03
C TRP A 777 -34.30 -5.72 1.08
N THR A 778 -35.01 -5.92 -0.03
CA THR A 778 -36.45 -5.63 -0.15
C THR A 778 -37.33 -6.86 0.09
N GLY A 779 -36.77 -7.98 0.55
CA GLY A 779 -37.42 -9.28 0.60
C GLY A 779 -37.16 -10.16 -0.62
N SER A 780 -36.79 -9.57 -1.77
CA SER A 780 -36.51 -10.30 -3.02
C SER A 780 -35.30 -9.81 -3.81
N GLN A 781 -34.83 -8.58 -3.56
CA GLN A 781 -33.66 -8.02 -4.25
C GLN A 781 -32.90 -7.01 -3.38
N TRP A 782 -31.63 -6.80 -3.72
CA TRP A 782 -30.80 -5.74 -3.13
C TRP A 782 -31.03 -4.41 -3.85
N LYS A 783 -31.22 -3.33 -3.09
CA LYS A 783 -31.34 -1.97 -3.60
C LYS A 783 -30.19 -1.11 -3.08
N GLY A 784 -29.50 -0.41 -3.97
CA GLY A 784 -28.48 0.58 -3.64
C GLY A 784 -27.11 0.26 -4.26
N ASP A 785 -26.03 0.28 -3.47
CA ASP A 785 -24.71 -0.19 -3.91
C ASP A 785 -24.77 -1.67 -4.36
N VAL A 786 -23.80 -2.08 -5.16
CA VAL A 786 -23.67 -3.46 -5.63
C VAL A 786 -23.38 -4.35 -4.41
N VAL A 787 -24.24 -5.33 -4.14
CA VAL A 787 -24.05 -6.21 -2.97
C VAL A 787 -22.79 -7.07 -3.09
N ASP A 788 -22.02 -7.12 -2.01
CA ASP A 788 -20.88 -8.01 -1.85
C ASP A 788 -21.34 -9.43 -1.44
N GLY A 789 -21.57 -10.31 -2.41
CA GLY A 789 -21.96 -11.70 -2.16
C GLY A 789 -23.06 -12.30 -3.05
N GLY A 790 -23.25 -11.75 -4.25
CA GLY A 790 -24.24 -12.26 -5.20
C GLY A 790 -25.65 -11.72 -4.92
N ALA A 791 -26.24 -11.09 -5.94
CA ALA A 791 -27.51 -10.39 -5.84
C ALA A 791 -28.73 -11.28 -5.55
N LYS A 792 -28.58 -12.60 -5.70
CA LYS A 792 -29.68 -13.58 -5.60
C LYS A 792 -30.06 -13.95 -4.16
N PHE A 793 -29.15 -13.79 -3.20
CA PHE A 793 -29.38 -14.25 -1.82
C PHE A 793 -29.66 -13.07 -0.90
N GLY A 794 -30.64 -13.19 -0.01
CA GLY A 794 -30.92 -12.24 1.08
C GLY A 794 -30.08 -12.51 2.35
N PRO A 795 -29.96 -11.53 3.26
CA PRO A 795 -29.06 -11.60 4.43
C PRO A 795 -29.38 -12.74 5.41
N GLU A 796 -30.60 -13.28 5.37
CA GLU A 796 -31.02 -14.48 6.08
C GLU A 796 -30.30 -15.75 5.59
N ALA A 797 -29.86 -15.78 4.33
CA ALA A 797 -29.35 -16.98 3.69
C ALA A 797 -27.81 -17.04 3.58
N LYS A 798 -27.10 -15.91 3.64
CA LYS A 798 -25.64 -15.84 3.44
C LYS A 798 -24.95 -14.85 4.36
N ASN A 799 -23.76 -15.23 4.83
CA ASN A 799 -22.90 -14.38 5.67
C ASN A 799 -22.15 -13.31 4.84
N PRO A 800 -21.78 -12.16 5.46
CA PRO A 800 -21.31 -10.98 4.71
C PRO A 800 -19.84 -10.99 4.28
N PHE A 801 -18.97 -11.82 4.88
CA PHE A 801 -17.54 -11.87 4.57
C PHE A 801 -17.23 -13.01 3.61
N ILE A 802 -17.63 -12.81 2.36
CA ILE A 802 -17.76 -13.88 1.35
C ILE A 802 -16.45 -14.56 0.95
N MET A 803 -15.32 -13.94 1.24
CA MET A 803 -13.99 -14.47 0.91
C MET A 803 -13.42 -15.34 2.05
N ASN A 804 -13.98 -15.26 3.27
CA ASN A 804 -13.63 -16.17 4.35
C ASN A 804 -14.38 -17.50 4.18
N SER A 805 -13.72 -18.61 4.47
CA SER A 805 -14.31 -19.96 4.43
C SER A 805 -15.52 -20.11 5.35
N GLU A 806 -15.53 -19.42 6.48
CA GLU A 806 -16.60 -19.40 7.49
C GLU A 806 -17.67 -18.35 7.14
N GLY A 807 -17.42 -17.50 6.14
CA GLY A 807 -18.33 -16.43 5.73
C GLY A 807 -18.45 -15.24 6.70
N VAL A 808 -17.81 -15.29 7.87
CA VAL A 808 -17.86 -14.27 8.93
C VAL A 808 -16.53 -13.54 9.11
N GLY A 809 -16.55 -12.39 9.78
CA GLY A 809 -15.36 -11.66 10.20
C GLY A 809 -14.62 -12.39 11.32
N LYS A 810 -13.30 -12.50 11.24
CA LYS A 810 -12.49 -13.29 12.17
C LYS A 810 -11.89 -12.42 13.27
N LEU A 811 -12.39 -12.52 14.49
CA LEU A 811 -11.75 -11.99 15.69
C LEU A 811 -10.55 -12.84 16.09
N PHE A 812 -10.70 -14.17 16.03
CA PHE A 812 -9.64 -15.17 16.15
C PHE A 812 -9.27 -15.73 14.77
N SER A 813 -7.99 -15.75 14.36
CA SER A 813 -7.61 -16.15 12.99
C SER A 813 -6.34 -16.98 12.93
N ASN A 814 -6.40 -18.12 12.25
CA ASN A 814 -5.25 -19.01 12.05
C ASN A 814 -4.41 -18.68 10.81
N SER A 815 -4.75 -17.61 10.09
CA SER A 815 -4.09 -17.25 8.83
C SER A 815 -2.76 -16.50 9.01
N VAL A 816 -2.44 -16.07 10.24
CA VAL A 816 -1.19 -15.36 10.57
C VAL A 816 -0.22 -16.29 11.30
N VAL A 817 1.08 -15.97 11.27
CA VAL A 817 2.15 -16.86 11.77
C VAL A 817 2.51 -16.63 13.24
N ASP A 818 2.12 -15.48 13.80
CA ASP A 818 2.58 -14.97 15.09
C ASP A 818 1.47 -14.87 16.16
N GLY A 819 0.31 -15.50 15.91
CA GLY A 819 -0.74 -15.71 16.91
C GLY A 819 -2.16 -15.42 16.41
N PRO A 820 -3.18 -16.18 16.86
CA PRO A 820 -4.54 -15.99 16.40
C PRO A 820 -5.27 -14.79 17.02
N LEU A 821 -4.78 -14.32 18.17
CA LEU A 821 -5.08 -13.04 18.81
C LEU A 821 -3.84 -12.14 18.78
N THR A 822 -4.03 -10.82 18.88
CA THR A 822 -2.90 -9.88 18.83
C THR A 822 -2.20 -9.81 20.19
N GLU A 823 -0.87 -9.71 20.20
CA GLU A 823 -0.08 -9.61 21.44
C GLU A 823 1.07 -8.62 21.27
N HIS A 824 1.27 -7.76 22.28
CA HIS A 824 2.37 -6.80 22.30
C HIS A 824 3.73 -7.48 22.45
N TYR A 825 4.64 -7.13 21.54
CA TYR A 825 6.08 -7.38 21.65
C TYR A 825 6.81 -6.08 21.31
N GLU A 826 7.97 -5.88 21.92
CA GLU A 826 8.80 -4.72 21.62
C GLU A 826 9.42 -4.80 20.22
N PRO A 827 9.75 -3.64 19.61
CA PRO A 827 10.61 -3.58 18.43
C PRO A 827 11.91 -4.36 18.61
N MET A 828 12.53 -4.79 17.50
CA MET A 828 13.79 -5.55 17.54
C MET A 828 14.86 -4.80 18.31
N GLU A 829 14.99 -3.50 18.02
CA GLU A 829 15.84 -2.56 18.74
C GLU A 829 14.98 -1.74 19.70
N SER A 830 14.88 -2.19 20.94
CA SER A 830 14.11 -1.51 21.98
C SER A 830 14.95 -1.29 23.24
N PRO A 831 14.92 -0.08 23.84
CA PRO A 831 15.54 0.20 25.13
C PRO A 831 14.68 -0.31 26.30
N PHE A 832 13.55 -0.96 26.04
CA PHE A 832 12.61 -1.48 27.04
C PHE A 832 12.67 -2.99 27.19
N VAL A 833 12.14 -3.43 28.33
CA VAL A 833 11.76 -4.82 28.58
C VAL A 833 10.24 -4.90 28.42
N ASN A 834 9.75 -6.00 27.84
CA ASN A 834 8.33 -6.26 27.76
C ASN A 834 7.79 -6.54 29.18
N ILE A 835 6.77 -5.80 29.61
CA ILE A 835 6.18 -5.96 30.96
C ILE A 835 4.92 -6.83 30.95
N LEU A 836 4.38 -7.18 29.78
CA LEU A 836 3.20 -8.05 29.65
C LEU A 836 3.55 -9.53 29.71
N ASN A 837 4.76 -9.89 29.30
CA ASN A 837 5.25 -11.26 29.21
C ASN A 837 6.80 -11.30 29.09
N SER A 838 7.39 -12.48 29.21
CA SER A 838 8.85 -12.67 29.12
C SER A 838 9.44 -12.54 27.71
N GLN A 839 8.61 -12.59 26.66
CA GLN A 839 9.05 -12.47 25.28
C GLN A 839 9.30 -11.00 24.92
N LYS A 840 10.56 -10.63 24.77
CA LYS A 840 10.92 -9.25 24.42
C LYS A 840 10.40 -8.87 23.03
N VAL A 841 10.80 -9.63 22.02
CA VAL A 841 10.49 -9.37 20.60
C VAL A 841 9.55 -10.44 20.06
N ASN A 842 8.91 -10.17 18.92
CA ASN A 842 7.99 -11.13 18.30
C ASN A 842 8.68 -12.52 18.12
N PRO A 843 8.13 -13.60 18.71
CA PRO A 843 8.75 -14.91 18.73
C PRO A 843 8.76 -15.60 17.35
N ALA A 844 7.99 -15.09 16.38
CA ALA A 844 7.88 -15.62 15.02
C ALA A 844 8.55 -14.73 13.94
N SER A 845 9.15 -13.60 14.30
CA SER A 845 9.92 -12.80 13.33
C SER A 845 11.12 -13.58 12.79
N LEU A 846 11.25 -13.58 11.46
CA LEU A 846 12.39 -14.16 10.74
C LEU A 846 13.63 -13.27 10.93
N ILE A 847 14.65 -13.82 11.59
CA ILE A 847 15.94 -13.17 11.79
C ILE A 847 16.98 -13.91 10.97
N LEU A 848 17.49 -13.27 9.92
CA LEU A 848 18.53 -13.85 9.07
C LEU A 848 19.87 -13.88 9.82
N ASP A 849 20.63 -14.95 9.66
CA ASP A 849 21.95 -15.06 10.30
C ASP A 849 22.90 -13.92 9.89
N SER A 850 22.78 -13.47 8.65
CA SER A 850 23.61 -12.40 8.06
C SER A 850 23.38 -11.01 8.67
N VAL A 851 22.33 -10.81 9.47
CA VAL A 851 21.98 -9.48 10.04
C VAL A 851 22.05 -9.45 11.57
N LYS A 852 22.29 -10.59 12.24
CA LYS A 852 22.26 -10.67 13.72
C LYS A 852 23.21 -9.69 14.41
N SER A 853 24.37 -9.43 13.82
CA SER A 853 25.38 -8.49 14.34
C SER A 853 25.09 -7.02 13.99
N GLU A 854 24.05 -6.73 13.21
CA GLU A 854 23.71 -5.39 12.74
C GLU A 854 22.70 -4.67 13.65
N PHE A 855 22.19 -5.34 14.69
CA PHE A 855 21.25 -4.75 15.65
C PHE A 855 21.97 -3.93 16.74
N GLY A 856 21.46 -2.73 16.99
CA GLY A 856 21.99 -1.77 17.95
C GLY A 856 21.62 -2.09 19.39
N ASN A 857 22.53 -1.73 20.30
CA ASN A 857 22.33 -1.87 21.74
C ASN A 857 21.91 -0.52 22.37
N PRO A 858 20.90 -0.49 23.25
CA PRO A 858 20.46 0.72 23.97
C PRO A 858 21.54 1.48 24.75
N SER A 859 22.61 0.80 25.19
CA SER A 859 23.74 1.44 25.87
C SER A 859 24.59 2.33 24.93
N GLN A 860 24.57 2.04 23.63
CA GLN A 860 25.30 2.79 22.60
C GLN A 860 24.40 3.75 21.84
N PHE A 861 23.14 3.34 21.61
CA PHE A 861 22.14 4.08 20.86
C PHE A 861 20.89 4.26 21.74
N PRO A 862 20.87 5.27 22.63
CA PRO A 862 19.88 5.35 23.70
C PRO A 862 18.52 5.93 23.28
N TYR A 863 18.39 6.46 22.06
CA TYR A 863 17.19 7.16 21.61
C TYR A 863 16.41 6.36 20.58
N VAL A 864 15.09 6.54 20.58
CA VAL A 864 14.23 5.93 19.56
C VAL A 864 14.35 6.73 18.27
N GLY A 865 14.79 6.08 17.19
CA GLY A 865 14.74 6.61 15.83
C GLY A 865 13.41 6.25 15.16
N THR A 866 12.87 7.20 14.39
CA THR A 866 11.69 6.94 13.53
C THR A 866 11.77 7.74 12.24
N SER A 867 11.29 7.18 11.14
CA SER A 867 11.25 7.87 9.83
C SER A 867 9.82 8.16 9.35
N TYR A 868 9.62 9.34 8.74
CA TYR A 868 8.31 9.79 8.24
C TYR A 868 8.42 10.78 7.08
N ARG A 869 7.26 11.28 6.65
CA ARG A 869 7.09 12.08 5.44
C ARG A 869 6.62 13.49 5.77
N LEU A 870 6.74 14.37 4.77
CA LEU A 870 6.20 15.71 4.72
C LEU A 870 5.27 15.87 3.51
N VAL A 871 4.40 16.87 3.54
CA VAL A 871 3.48 17.12 2.42
C VAL A 871 4.19 17.58 1.16
N GLU A 872 5.36 18.21 1.26
CA GLU A 872 6.09 18.84 0.16
C GLU A 872 6.91 17.84 -0.66
N HIS A 873 7.25 16.67 -0.12
CA HIS A 873 8.09 15.68 -0.79
C HIS A 873 7.45 14.31 -0.92
N TRP A 874 7.95 13.54 -1.89
CA TRP A 874 7.38 12.25 -2.27
C TRP A 874 8.42 11.12 -2.22
N GLN A 875 8.14 10.10 -1.40
CA GLN A 875 8.97 8.91 -1.24
C GLN A 875 10.45 9.24 -1.01
N ALA A 876 11.38 8.59 -1.72
CA ALA A 876 12.82 8.86 -1.75
C ALA A 876 13.22 10.22 -2.37
N GLY A 877 12.24 11.06 -2.68
CA GLY A 877 12.41 12.40 -3.23
C GLY A 877 12.82 12.45 -4.71
N ALA A 878 13.01 11.32 -5.40
CA ALA A 878 13.45 11.30 -6.79
C ALA A 878 12.60 12.21 -7.71
N MET A 879 11.27 12.21 -7.53
CA MET A 879 10.42 13.15 -8.25
C MET A 879 10.53 14.58 -7.70
N THR A 880 10.28 14.76 -6.40
CA THR A 880 10.04 16.09 -5.82
C THR A 880 11.30 16.91 -5.55
N ARG A 881 12.45 16.27 -5.33
CA ARG A 881 13.75 16.96 -5.14
C ARG A 881 14.35 17.51 -6.43
N ASN A 882 13.71 17.22 -7.57
CA ASN A 882 14.02 17.80 -8.87
C ASN A 882 13.04 18.93 -9.26
N LEU A 883 12.10 19.31 -8.38
CA LEU A 883 11.09 20.35 -8.62
C LEU A 883 11.39 21.59 -7.76
N PRO A 884 11.83 22.71 -8.36
CA PRO A 884 12.28 23.86 -7.56
C PRO A 884 11.26 24.45 -6.60
N TRP A 885 9.96 24.42 -6.92
CA TRP A 885 8.94 24.95 -5.99
C TRP A 885 8.87 24.16 -4.69
N LEU A 886 9.12 22.85 -4.75
CA LEU A 886 9.10 22.00 -3.55
C LEU A 886 10.41 22.11 -2.78
N ASN A 887 11.54 22.24 -3.49
CA ASN A 887 12.85 22.47 -2.88
C ASN A 887 12.93 23.84 -2.18
N GLU A 888 12.22 24.85 -2.67
CA GLU A 888 12.11 26.14 -1.99
C GLU A 888 11.44 26.01 -0.61
N LEU A 889 10.44 25.13 -0.49
CA LEU A 889 9.72 24.90 0.76
C LEU A 889 10.52 24.02 1.75
N VAL A 890 11.17 22.96 1.25
CA VAL A 890 11.95 22.03 2.07
C VAL A 890 13.27 21.72 1.35
N PRO A 891 14.32 22.55 1.51
CA PRO A 891 15.56 22.39 0.76
C PRO A 891 16.50 21.33 1.35
N ASP A 892 16.41 21.06 2.65
CA ASP A 892 17.40 20.31 3.41
C ASP A 892 16.81 19.07 4.08
N MET A 893 17.63 18.02 4.16
CA MET A 893 17.42 16.91 5.08
C MET A 893 17.48 17.41 6.54
N PHE A 894 16.46 17.12 7.33
CA PHE A 894 16.41 17.51 8.74
C PHE A 894 15.87 16.41 9.66
N CYS A 895 16.17 16.55 10.95
CA CYS A 895 15.58 15.76 12.01
C CYS A 895 14.85 16.65 13.02
N GLU A 896 13.79 16.13 13.61
CA GLU A 896 13.04 16.77 14.70
C GLU A 896 13.49 16.17 16.04
N ILE A 897 13.77 17.03 17.02
CA ILE A 897 14.12 16.64 18.39
C ILE A 897 13.41 17.52 19.42
N SER A 898 13.18 16.96 20.61
CA SER A 898 12.59 17.68 21.74
C SER A 898 13.53 18.77 22.28
N PRO A 899 13.00 19.81 22.95
CA PRO A 899 13.83 20.79 23.65
C PRO A 899 14.71 20.17 24.75
N SER A 900 14.24 19.11 25.42
CA SER A 900 14.99 18.38 26.46
C SER A 900 16.22 17.67 25.87
N LEU A 901 16.06 16.94 24.77
CA LEU A 901 17.18 16.29 24.08
C LEU A 901 18.16 17.32 23.54
N ALA A 902 17.65 18.39 22.95
CA ALA A 902 18.47 19.49 22.42
C ALA A 902 19.33 20.13 23.52
N LYS A 903 18.75 20.40 24.70
CA LYS A 903 19.48 20.89 25.88
C LYS A 903 20.54 19.89 26.35
N LYS A 904 20.19 18.59 26.44
CA LYS A 904 21.10 17.51 26.85
C LYS A 904 22.30 17.37 25.93
N LYS A 905 22.13 17.61 24.63
CA LYS A 905 23.16 17.45 23.59
C LYS A 905 23.77 18.78 23.10
N ASN A 906 23.40 19.91 23.69
CA ASN A 906 23.83 21.25 23.29
C ASN A 906 23.59 21.55 21.80
N ILE A 907 22.39 21.24 21.31
CA ILE A 907 21.95 21.42 19.92
C ILE A 907 20.93 22.56 19.86
N LYS A 908 21.01 23.41 18.83
CA LYS A 908 20.03 24.45 18.52
C LYS A 908 19.37 24.17 17.17
N THR A 909 18.18 24.73 16.95
CA THR A 909 17.55 24.68 15.62
C THR A 909 18.48 25.28 14.57
N GLY A 910 18.63 24.59 13.44
CA GLY A 910 19.51 24.96 12.34
C GLY A 910 20.93 24.39 12.43
N ASP A 911 21.37 23.92 13.60
CA ASP A 911 22.66 23.25 13.75
C ASP A 911 22.70 22.00 12.86
N MET A 912 23.87 21.72 12.28
CA MET A 912 24.14 20.41 11.69
C MET A 912 24.39 19.39 12.80
N VAL A 913 23.76 18.23 12.67
CA VAL A 913 23.90 17.11 13.60
C VAL A 913 24.29 15.85 12.86
N LYS A 914 25.00 14.97 13.57
CA LYS A 914 25.30 13.62 13.13
C LYS A 914 24.43 12.66 13.92
N ILE A 915 23.65 11.86 13.21
CA ILE A 915 22.77 10.82 13.79
C ILE A 915 23.39 9.47 13.45
N LYS A 916 23.54 8.61 14.45
CA LYS A 916 24.26 7.32 14.34
C LYS A 916 23.35 6.17 14.74
N SER A 917 23.55 5.03 14.11
CA SER A 917 23.02 3.73 14.54
C SER A 917 24.11 2.67 14.37
N GLN A 918 23.82 1.41 14.71
CA GLN A 918 24.76 0.30 14.51
C GLN A 918 25.21 0.14 13.04
N ARG A 919 24.41 0.63 12.09
CA ARG A 919 24.62 0.44 10.65
C ARG A 919 25.41 1.56 9.99
N GLY A 920 25.45 2.75 10.58
CA GLY A 920 26.05 3.91 9.94
C GLY A 920 25.67 5.23 10.58
N ASN A 921 25.98 6.32 9.88
CA ASN A 921 25.66 7.67 10.33
C ASN A 921 25.21 8.54 9.17
N ILE A 922 24.42 9.56 9.48
CA ILE A 922 23.93 10.57 8.55
C ILE A 922 24.14 11.97 9.11
N LYS A 923 24.12 12.98 8.24
CA LYS A 923 24.04 14.39 8.57
C LYS A 923 22.66 14.95 8.26
N ALA A 924 22.14 15.75 9.18
CA ALA A 924 20.87 16.45 9.02
C ALA A 924 20.91 17.81 9.73
N ARG A 925 20.03 18.74 9.35
CA ARG A 925 19.75 19.94 10.17
C ARG A 925 18.86 19.57 11.34
N ALA A 926 19.12 20.11 12.52
CA ALA A 926 18.24 19.94 13.67
C ALA A 926 17.07 20.93 13.65
N LEU A 927 15.86 20.43 13.86
CA LEU A 927 14.67 21.21 14.18
C LEU A 927 14.26 20.90 15.63
N VAL A 928 14.60 21.80 16.55
CA VAL A 928 14.18 21.69 17.95
C VAL A 928 12.74 22.17 18.07
N THR A 929 11.83 21.32 18.56
CA THR A 929 10.39 21.61 18.56
C THR A 929 9.62 20.90 19.68
N GLU A 930 8.65 21.60 20.25
CA GLU A 930 7.72 21.06 21.25
C GLU A 930 6.76 19.98 20.69
N ARG A 931 6.73 19.79 19.36
CA ARG A 931 5.91 18.76 18.71
C ARG A 931 6.40 17.34 18.98
N ILE A 932 7.60 17.20 19.53
CA ILE A 932 8.15 15.94 20.03
C ILE A 932 8.46 16.15 21.51
N GLN A 933 7.90 15.28 22.34
CA GLN A 933 8.13 15.27 23.79
C GLN A 933 8.69 13.91 24.19
N PRO A 934 9.54 13.86 25.23
CA PRO A 934 9.95 12.58 25.79
C PRO A 934 8.76 11.88 26.46
N TRP A 935 8.81 10.55 26.51
CA TRP A 935 7.89 9.75 27.34
C TRP A 935 8.57 9.36 28.64
N THR A 936 7.80 9.21 29.72
CA THR A 936 8.28 8.58 30.95
C THR A 936 7.65 7.19 31.06
N THR A 937 8.43 6.14 30.82
CA THR A 937 7.97 4.75 30.95
C THR A 937 9.00 3.91 31.72
N GLY A 938 8.54 2.99 32.58
CA GLY A 938 9.43 2.16 33.39
C GLY A 938 10.41 2.94 34.29
N GLY A 939 10.04 4.16 34.71
CA GLY A 939 10.90 5.04 35.51
C GLY A 939 12.03 5.73 34.73
N LYS A 940 12.01 5.68 33.39
CA LYS A 940 13.01 6.31 32.53
C LYS A 940 12.35 7.29 31.56
N GLU A 941 13.01 8.44 31.39
CA GLU A 941 12.70 9.39 30.33
C GLU A 941 13.32 8.91 29.01
N ILE A 942 12.54 8.98 27.93
CA ILE A 942 12.90 8.41 26.64
C ILE A 942 12.72 9.46 25.57
N GLU A 943 13.80 9.70 24.86
CA GLU A 943 13.84 10.67 23.78
C GLU A 943 13.70 10.00 22.42
N MET A 944 13.18 10.78 21.47
CA MET A 944 13.02 10.37 20.08
C MET A 944 13.76 11.32 19.14
N VAL A 945 14.35 10.76 18.08
CA VAL A 945 14.86 11.50 16.93
C VAL A 945 13.97 11.17 15.74
N GLY A 946 13.17 12.15 15.33
CA GLY A 946 12.31 12.04 14.15
C GLY A 946 13.03 12.44 12.88
N MET A 947 12.94 11.65 11.80
CA MET A 947 13.66 11.92 10.55
C MET A 947 12.75 11.88 9.33
N VAL A 948 12.95 12.82 8.42
CA VAL A 948 12.37 12.71 7.07
C VAL A 948 13.20 11.74 6.23
N TRP A 949 12.60 10.99 5.32
CA TRP A 949 13.33 10.02 4.49
C TRP A 949 13.33 10.41 3.00
N HIS A 950 13.16 11.69 2.72
CA HIS A 950 13.01 12.21 1.37
C HIS A 950 14.32 12.44 0.63
N PHE A 951 15.47 12.32 1.28
CA PHE A 951 16.75 12.82 0.77
C PHE A 951 17.74 11.71 0.41
N GLY A 952 18.58 12.03 -0.56
CA GLY A 952 19.66 11.25 -1.14
C GLY A 952 20.59 12.19 -1.92
N HIS A 953 21.72 11.73 -2.43
CA HIS A 953 22.68 12.50 -3.20
C HIS A 953 22.32 12.66 -4.68
N GLY A 954 21.43 11.83 -5.23
CA GLY A 954 21.17 11.74 -6.67
C GLY A 954 20.27 12.83 -7.30
N CYS A 955 19.72 13.78 -6.53
CA CYS A 955 18.79 14.78 -7.05
C CYS A 955 19.26 16.22 -6.79
N ALA A 956 18.51 17.21 -7.31
CA ALA A 956 18.92 18.62 -7.21
C ALA A 956 19.04 19.14 -5.77
N ALA A 957 18.08 18.81 -4.90
CA ALA A 957 18.25 18.95 -3.45
C ALA A 957 18.91 17.68 -2.91
N SER A 958 20.11 17.80 -2.34
CA SER A 958 20.92 16.67 -1.85
C SER A 958 20.88 16.57 -0.33
N GLY A 959 21.00 15.36 0.21
CA GLY A 959 21.15 15.08 1.63
C GLY A 959 21.32 13.59 1.88
N ASP A 960 21.66 13.20 3.11
CA ASP A 960 21.85 11.78 3.43
C ASP A 960 20.50 11.05 3.53
N SER A 961 20.47 9.78 3.13
CA SER A 961 19.31 8.92 3.33
C SER A 961 19.21 8.47 4.78
N CYS A 962 18.11 8.77 5.46
CA CYS A 962 17.92 8.29 6.84
C CYS A 962 17.81 6.77 6.94
N ASN A 963 17.49 6.07 5.85
CA ASN A 963 17.41 4.61 5.83
C ASN A 963 18.79 3.92 5.85
N ILE A 964 19.89 4.68 5.82
CA ILE A 964 21.19 4.15 6.26
C ILE A 964 21.10 3.65 7.72
N LEU A 965 20.23 4.27 8.53
CA LEU A 965 20.11 3.97 9.95
C LEU A 965 19.11 2.87 10.30
N THR A 966 18.31 2.38 9.34
CA THR A 966 17.19 1.46 9.61
C THR A 966 17.61 0.00 9.48
N PRO A 967 17.07 -0.91 10.32
CA PRO A 967 17.52 -2.30 10.38
C PRO A 967 16.93 -3.19 9.26
N HIS A 968 17.70 -4.21 8.84
CA HIS A 968 17.24 -5.33 8.02
C HIS A 968 16.45 -6.36 8.86
N ILE A 969 15.32 -5.94 9.41
CA ILE A 969 14.35 -6.79 10.12
C ILE A 969 12.94 -6.33 9.75
N GLY A 970 11.97 -7.22 9.78
CA GLY A 970 10.61 -6.86 9.43
C GLY A 970 9.51 -7.68 10.08
N ASP A 971 8.29 -7.35 9.71
CA ASP A 971 7.04 -8.00 10.11
C ASP A 971 7.13 -9.54 9.97
N ALA A 972 6.66 -10.28 10.97
CA ALA A 972 6.76 -11.74 11.00
C ALA A 972 6.04 -12.44 9.83
N ASN A 973 4.97 -11.84 9.30
CA ASN A 973 4.16 -12.44 8.23
C ASN A 973 4.67 -12.06 6.84
N THR A 974 5.28 -10.89 6.71
CA THR A 974 5.48 -10.23 5.41
C THR A 974 6.88 -9.66 5.21
N MET A 975 7.71 -9.57 6.25
CA MET A 975 9.02 -8.94 6.19
C MET A 975 8.97 -7.48 5.68
N ILE A 976 7.89 -6.74 5.95
CA ILE A 976 7.93 -5.27 5.85
C ILE A 976 8.96 -4.76 6.84
N PRO A 977 9.95 -3.97 6.42
CA PRO A 977 11.00 -3.56 7.34
C PRO A 977 10.52 -2.69 8.50
N GLU A 978 11.24 -2.74 9.61
CA GLU A 978 10.97 -1.96 10.82
C GLU A 978 11.60 -0.56 10.72
N TYR A 979 10.90 0.35 10.05
CA TYR A 979 11.36 1.73 9.84
C TYR A 979 10.86 2.72 10.90
N LYS A 980 9.89 2.32 11.72
CA LYS A 980 9.17 3.24 12.62
C LYS A 980 9.67 3.22 14.05
N ALA A 981 10.43 2.20 14.45
CA ALA A 981 11.00 2.10 15.79
C ALA A 981 12.33 1.35 15.72
N PHE A 982 13.44 2.08 15.87
CA PHE A 982 14.80 1.53 15.93
C PHE A 982 15.65 2.39 16.86
N LEU A 983 16.92 2.06 17.06
CA LEU A 983 17.78 2.81 18.00
C LEU A 983 18.80 3.70 17.29
N VAL A 984 18.97 4.92 17.81
CA VAL A 984 19.96 5.90 17.36
C VAL A 984 20.63 6.64 18.51
N ASP A 985 21.75 7.29 18.21
CA ASP A 985 22.33 8.39 18.98
C ASP A 985 22.43 9.65 18.10
N ILE A 986 22.55 10.82 18.73
CA ILE A 986 22.71 12.11 18.06
C ILE A 986 23.77 12.96 18.76
N GLU A 987 24.59 13.65 17.97
CA GLU A 987 25.58 14.62 18.42
C GLU A 987 25.62 15.82 17.47
N LYS A 988 26.13 16.95 17.96
CA LYS A 988 26.45 18.10 17.11
C LYS A 988 27.60 17.72 16.15
N ALA A 989 27.45 18.02 14.86
CA ALA A 989 28.37 17.58 13.80
C ALA A 989 29.60 18.47 13.61
#